data_AF-A9FU53-F1
#
_entry.id   AF-A9FU53-F1
#
_cell.length_a   1.000
_cell.length_b   1.000
_cell.length_c   1.000
_cell.angle_alpha   90.00
_cell.angle_beta   90.00
_cell.angle_gamma   90.00
#
_symmetry.space_group_name_H-M   'P 1'
#
loop_
_entity.id
_entity.type
_entity.pdbx_description
1 polymer ?
#
loop_
_entity_poly.entity_id
_entity_poly.type
_entity_poly.pdbx_seq_one_letter_code
_entity_poly.pdbx_strand_id
1 'polypeptide(L)'
;MILETFHYDRDTKKWSVRVLPVLDSERTLVLAFGAPELLDDPGAIRELRRAYPRSHVVGCSSAGEIAGTSVRDGTLTVAVARFERTTLATAQVEVASASGSFAAGQALARKLERPGLRGVLVLSEGLGVNGSQLVRGLNAVLPESVVVTGGLSGDGTQFKRTWVCAGDVVRSGLVAAVGLYGEHVVIQHGSKGGWDKFGPERVVTRSEGNVLYEVDGRPALSLYKEYLGDKAAELPASALLFPLALRATAQDEKALVRTVLAVDHDAQSLTFAGDVPRGHLVQLMKADFERLIGGAEQAARAASEAGRAGGDSALAIAISCVGRRIVLGDRTEEEVEAVADVLPKGTQVTGFYSYGEISPYATGHCDLHNQTMTLTVLSEAPTPLARSEGPRERRPRAAKRAPAVAARVVAQPAGGMAEFEELEIASDSTFTSEASFDAPASASSATPGPSPLSPGREGEEPRPTIRVPPNGRRASRPHSAEPASGPVSSGHSPTTVDRPPPAAWAPRAAPTRSVPPAGAAGRLDGLAFDRRTIGDVLVVRLAGRMTEAFKGAALARELEGKVLLDLSGVERITSFGVREWLQMIHAAQPRLRALYLARCSEPVINQLSMIRRFAGNGRVVSFYAPYCCESCGAQFERLVDCAHDAASLAEGKPPDAVCPRCDGAGAFDDDAETYFGFVAQHGAGAIPPEVREILLELEKADEPAVGDVVEKSVEGRVTRLKVGSKLTATIRWSRIIDGLEGQVVFDLSNVPAVTADGAARFESALRKLDGAVEAIRIEGCPRLLAERTAGPSWPELARIESAVVEGRCASCSATRTVLVEVDRHAPLLRGGQDPSVTCKRCNTPLAFDGSRSLLYVLGAHATRAPSVPLPPALPAASAQQQPAAAPEAQQRGAGAAAPQQRGAGGNAPFLALLGGVALAAAGFAAWRGGVGPAAAPAASAAPAASAAPAASAAPAASPARTGEARAPGPPASGPGTAGWSVMDDLPPAWVERPFVVEGESVLVVGRGGPAASESGALAAARSGAIERLTSGLAAELAGSPAAELLVTQPPADAGAAQRAEVVERIAGRFLAQAGAFATPERVDAVVRREGDGVLAFARYRLSRQSFDAAAALYRQTATFQGLTVARFFPQLEARVRTSGELVVVAAERPQRGADPGVVAGDIVLSVNERPVHSVEIFGKAAADAWARAPAGGTMTLQIESRGERRSVSFAKSQAEGPR
;
A
#
# COMPACT_ATOMS: atom_id res chain seq x y z
N MET A 1 26.42 31.53 1.33
CA MET A 1 25.71 30.72 0.31
C MET A 1 24.51 31.49 -0.22
N ILE A 2 24.19 31.33 -1.52
CA ILE A 2 22.95 31.75 -2.19
C ILE A 2 22.32 30.48 -2.78
N LEU A 3 20.99 30.34 -2.74
CA LEU A 3 20.28 29.11 -3.07
C LEU A 3 18.96 29.36 -3.79
N GLU A 4 18.74 28.64 -4.88
CA GLU A 4 17.48 28.64 -5.66
C GLU A 4 17.02 27.20 -5.92
N THR A 5 15.71 26.97 -5.88
CA THR A 5 15.08 25.69 -6.23
C THR A 5 13.97 25.85 -7.27
N PHE A 6 13.89 24.92 -8.21
CA PHE A 6 12.94 24.93 -9.34
C PHE A 6 12.79 23.52 -9.93
N HIS A 7 11.84 23.32 -10.84
CA HIS A 7 11.64 22.03 -11.51
C HIS A 7 11.42 22.19 -13.02
N TYR A 8 11.73 21.13 -13.77
CA TYR A 8 11.26 20.93 -15.15
C TYR A 8 10.16 19.87 -15.17
N ASP A 9 9.09 20.17 -15.89
CA ASP A 9 7.94 19.30 -16.11
C ASP A 9 8.06 18.65 -17.50
N ARG A 10 8.05 17.31 -17.56
CA ARG A 10 8.33 16.57 -18.82
C ARG A 10 7.21 16.64 -19.84
N ASP A 11 5.96 16.72 -19.40
CA ASP A 11 4.78 16.63 -20.28
C ASP A 11 4.50 17.97 -20.96
N THR A 12 4.64 19.07 -20.21
CA THR A 12 4.55 20.43 -20.74
C THR A 12 5.87 20.94 -21.36
N LYS A 13 6.97 20.22 -21.12
CA LYS A 13 8.37 20.55 -21.49
C LYS A 13 8.79 21.96 -21.05
N LYS A 14 8.54 22.31 -19.79
CA LYS A 14 8.78 23.66 -19.24
C LYS A 14 9.47 23.64 -17.89
N TRP A 15 10.33 24.62 -17.68
CA TRP A 15 10.83 25.01 -16.37
C TRP A 15 9.76 25.80 -15.61
N SER A 16 9.72 25.62 -14.28
CA SER A 16 8.87 26.41 -13.36
C SER A 16 9.31 27.87 -13.26
N VAL A 17 10.55 28.18 -13.67
CA VAL A 17 11.13 29.52 -13.79
C VAL A 17 11.21 29.94 -15.25
N ARG A 18 10.96 31.23 -15.54
CA ARG A 18 11.03 31.77 -16.92
C ARG A 18 12.45 31.84 -17.48
N VAL A 19 13.43 31.92 -16.61
CA VAL A 19 14.87 31.98 -16.89
C VAL A 19 15.59 31.24 -15.77
N LEU A 20 16.60 30.43 -16.09
CA LEU A 20 17.40 29.72 -15.08
C LEU A 20 18.25 30.73 -14.25
N PRO A 21 18.32 30.59 -12.91
CA PRO A 21 19.08 31.48 -12.04
C PRO A 21 20.55 31.72 -12.45
N VAL A 22 21.02 32.97 -12.36
CA VAL A 22 22.38 33.35 -12.77
C VAL A 22 23.38 33.07 -11.65
N LEU A 23 23.62 31.78 -11.38
CA LEU A 23 24.42 31.29 -10.25
C LEU A 23 25.69 30.51 -10.63
N ASP A 24 26.09 30.42 -11.91
CA ASP A 24 27.24 29.61 -12.34
C ASP A 24 28.58 30.03 -11.70
N SER A 25 29.30 29.07 -11.10
CA SER A 25 30.69 29.21 -10.64
C SER A 25 31.31 27.87 -10.25
N GLU A 26 32.64 27.81 -10.12
CA GLU A 26 33.37 26.68 -9.51
C GLU A 26 33.03 26.44 -8.01
N ARG A 27 32.26 27.33 -7.39
CA ARG A 27 31.70 27.18 -6.03
C ARG A 27 30.19 26.92 -6.05
N THR A 28 29.64 26.53 -7.20
CA THR A 28 28.22 26.24 -7.36
C THR A 28 27.99 24.74 -7.52
N LEU A 29 27.12 24.21 -6.67
CA LEU A 29 26.58 22.86 -6.74
C LEU A 29 25.21 22.93 -7.42
N VAL A 30 25.00 22.10 -8.44
CA VAL A 30 23.69 21.90 -9.07
C VAL A 30 23.30 20.45 -8.82
N LEU A 31 22.26 20.23 -8.02
CA LEU A 31 21.64 18.93 -7.80
C LEU A 31 20.42 18.80 -8.71
N ALA A 32 20.25 17.66 -9.37
CA ALA A 32 19.11 17.41 -10.25
C ALA A 32 18.56 15.98 -10.06
N PHE A 33 17.35 15.87 -9.48
CA PHE A 33 16.68 14.60 -9.21
C PHE A 33 15.43 14.48 -10.08
N GLY A 34 15.24 13.39 -10.82
CA GLY A 34 14.15 13.34 -11.80
C GLY A 34 13.75 11.97 -12.33
N ALA A 35 12.76 11.96 -13.19
CA ALA A 35 12.15 10.73 -13.71
C ALA A 35 13.15 9.86 -14.53
N PRO A 36 13.03 8.53 -14.51
CA PRO A 36 13.99 7.61 -15.15
C PRO A 36 14.11 7.76 -16.68
N GLU A 37 13.07 8.24 -17.35
CA GLU A 37 13.03 8.44 -18.81
C GLU A 37 13.90 9.63 -19.28
N LEU A 38 14.37 10.46 -18.35
CA LEU A 38 15.40 11.48 -18.63
C LEU A 38 16.76 10.88 -19.01
N LEU A 39 16.95 9.56 -18.89
CA LEU A 39 18.08 8.87 -19.52
C LEU A 39 17.94 8.77 -21.05
N ASP A 40 16.72 8.77 -21.59
CA ASP A 40 16.45 8.72 -23.04
C ASP A 40 16.25 10.13 -23.65
N ASP A 41 15.57 11.04 -22.94
CA ASP A 41 15.54 12.48 -23.27
C ASP A 41 16.22 13.34 -22.17
N PRO A 42 17.55 13.32 -22.03
CA PRO A 42 18.29 14.20 -21.11
C PRO A 42 18.36 15.66 -21.61
N GLY A 43 17.38 16.13 -22.39
CA GLY A 43 17.31 17.51 -22.89
C GLY A 43 17.44 18.56 -21.79
N ALA A 44 16.65 18.43 -20.72
CA ALA A 44 16.70 19.34 -19.57
C ALA A 44 18.04 19.28 -18.81
N ILE A 45 18.63 18.09 -18.65
CA ILE A 45 19.94 17.93 -17.99
C ILE A 45 21.05 18.60 -18.81
N ARG A 46 21.01 18.46 -20.15
CA ARG A 46 21.92 19.18 -21.06
C ARG A 46 21.70 20.70 -21.03
N GLU A 47 20.49 21.17 -20.79
CA GLU A 47 20.19 22.59 -20.63
C GLU A 47 20.80 23.14 -19.33
N LEU A 48 20.63 22.46 -18.19
CA LEU A 48 21.32 22.78 -16.95
C LEU A 48 22.84 22.85 -17.16
N ARG A 49 23.43 21.85 -17.84
CA ARG A 49 24.87 21.83 -18.12
C ARG A 49 25.35 22.95 -19.06
N ARG A 50 24.47 23.56 -19.84
CA ARG A 50 24.75 24.77 -20.65
C ARG A 50 24.60 26.06 -19.87
N ALA A 51 23.60 26.15 -18.98
CA ALA A 51 23.35 27.31 -18.12
C ALA A 51 24.39 27.43 -16.98
N TYR A 52 24.90 26.30 -16.50
CA TYR A 52 25.85 26.21 -15.39
C TYR A 52 27.20 25.60 -15.82
N PRO A 53 27.95 26.23 -16.76
CA PRO A 53 29.06 25.57 -17.43
C PRO A 53 30.33 25.36 -16.58
N ARG A 54 30.51 26.10 -15.49
CA ARG A 54 31.62 25.97 -14.52
C ARG A 54 31.22 25.22 -13.25
N SER A 55 29.93 24.97 -13.07
CA SER A 55 29.36 24.42 -11.84
C SER A 55 29.49 22.90 -11.74
N HIS A 56 29.44 22.41 -10.50
CA HIS A 56 29.40 21.00 -10.18
C HIS A 56 27.97 20.46 -10.33
N VAL A 57 27.60 20.12 -11.57
CA VAL A 57 26.32 19.48 -11.90
C VAL A 57 26.40 17.98 -11.60
N VAL A 58 25.56 17.50 -10.68
CA VAL A 58 25.34 16.07 -10.40
C VAL A 58 23.86 15.79 -10.18
N GLY A 59 23.43 14.56 -10.37
CA GLY A 59 22.02 14.20 -10.27
C GLY A 59 21.76 12.72 -10.46
N CYS A 60 20.52 12.30 -10.28
CA CYS A 60 20.12 10.91 -10.49
C CYS A 60 18.61 10.72 -10.70
N SER A 61 18.23 9.50 -11.12
CA SER A 61 16.84 9.11 -11.24
C SER A 61 16.16 8.87 -9.89
N SER A 62 14.86 9.09 -9.85
CA SER A 62 14.04 9.04 -8.64
C SER A 62 13.07 7.85 -8.61
N ALA A 63 12.57 7.53 -7.42
CA ALA A 63 11.28 6.88 -7.23
C ALA A 63 10.20 7.86 -6.70
N GLY A 64 10.32 9.13 -7.10
CA GLY A 64 9.57 10.30 -6.64
C GLY A 64 10.53 11.48 -6.38
N GLU A 65 10.30 12.63 -7.00
CA GLU A 65 11.03 13.88 -6.78
C GLU A 65 10.48 14.66 -5.58
N ILE A 66 11.33 15.11 -4.66
CA ILE A 66 10.91 15.95 -3.51
C ILE A 66 11.23 17.42 -3.82
N ALA A 67 10.22 18.28 -3.82
CA ALA A 67 10.31 19.70 -4.17
C ALA A 67 9.56 20.58 -3.15
N GLY A 68 10.27 21.16 -2.18
CA GLY A 68 9.65 21.79 -1.03
C GLY A 68 8.99 20.73 -0.15
N THR A 69 7.70 20.88 0.14
CA THR A 69 6.88 19.85 0.80
C THR A 69 6.22 18.88 -0.17
N SER A 70 6.20 19.18 -1.48
CA SER A 70 5.53 18.32 -2.46
C SER A 70 6.39 17.16 -2.96
N VAL A 71 5.73 16.05 -3.31
CA VAL A 71 6.34 14.87 -3.95
C VAL A 71 5.74 14.67 -5.33
N ARG A 72 6.59 14.49 -6.34
CA ARG A 72 6.21 14.49 -7.76
C ARG A 72 6.76 13.28 -8.49
N ASP A 73 6.16 12.97 -9.63
CA ASP A 73 6.69 12.05 -10.62
C ASP A 73 6.71 12.75 -11.99
N GLY A 74 7.53 12.26 -12.91
CA GLY A 74 7.59 12.82 -14.27
C GLY A 74 8.28 14.20 -14.35
N THR A 75 8.99 14.62 -13.31
CA THR A 75 9.68 15.92 -13.28
C THR A 75 11.21 15.77 -13.23
N LEU A 76 11.90 16.91 -13.18
CA LEU A 76 13.30 17.05 -12.79
C LEU A 76 13.38 18.21 -11.81
N THR A 77 13.43 17.91 -10.51
CA THR A 77 13.62 18.90 -9.45
C THR A 77 15.09 19.25 -9.32
N VAL A 78 15.38 20.55 -9.21
CA VAL A 78 16.73 21.10 -9.26
C VAL A 78 16.95 22.05 -8.08
N ALA A 79 18.12 21.92 -7.43
CA ALA A 79 18.60 22.87 -6.45
C ALA A 79 19.97 23.42 -6.89
N VAL A 80 20.12 24.75 -6.87
CA VAL A 80 21.35 25.44 -7.28
C VAL A 80 21.91 26.23 -6.11
N ALA A 81 22.92 25.67 -5.45
CA ALA A 81 23.57 26.22 -4.27
C ALA A 81 24.93 26.84 -4.65
N ARG A 82 25.05 28.17 -4.61
CA ARG A 82 26.32 28.88 -4.80
C ARG A 82 26.94 29.24 -3.46
N PHE A 83 28.07 28.63 -3.14
CA PHE A 83 28.86 28.92 -1.96
C PHE A 83 29.73 30.17 -2.15
N GLU A 84 29.97 30.91 -1.07
CA GLU A 84 30.84 32.08 -1.05
C GLU A 84 32.31 31.66 -0.91
N ARG A 85 32.60 30.72 -0.01
CA ARG A 85 33.95 30.37 0.46
C ARG A 85 34.25 28.89 0.36
N THR A 86 33.23 28.04 0.51
CA THR A 86 33.33 26.60 0.30
C THR A 86 33.78 26.32 -1.13
N THR A 87 34.70 25.38 -1.29
CA THR A 87 35.17 24.91 -2.60
C THR A 87 34.73 23.47 -2.80
N LEU A 88 34.63 23.04 -4.06
CA LEU A 88 34.04 21.76 -4.45
C LEU A 88 35.03 20.92 -5.27
N ALA A 89 34.71 19.64 -5.46
CA ALA A 89 35.24 18.80 -6.52
C ALA A 89 34.24 17.68 -6.82
N THR A 90 34.00 17.39 -8.11
CA THR A 90 33.24 16.20 -8.52
C THR A 90 34.19 15.08 -8.89
N ALA A 91 33.89 13.87 -8.43
CA ALA A 91 34.49 12.64 -8.91
C ALA A 91 33.38 11.71 -9.44
N GLN A 92 33.73 10.84 -10.38
CA GLN A 92 32.84 9.79 -10.87
C GLN A 92 33.61 8.49 -11.14
N VAL A 93 32.90 7.37 -11.14
CA VAL A 93 33.42 6.03 -11.46
C VAL A 93 32.32 5.18 -12.07
N GLU A 94 32.66 4.39 -13.09
CA GLU A 94 31.73 3.43 -13.70
C GLU A 94 31.83 2.07 -12.99
N VAL A 95 30.69 1.41 -12.84
CA VAL A 95 30.53 0.14 -12.12
C VAL A 95 29.79 -0.84 -13.04
N ALA A 96 30.53 -1.79 -13.60
CA ALA A 96 29.98 -2.76 -14.56
C ALA A 96 29.16 -3.89 -13.89
N SER A 97 29.34 -4.12 -12.59
CA SER A 97 28.61 -5.12 -11.81
C SER A 97 28.80 -4.92 -10.30
N ALA A 98 27.91 -5.51 -9.50
CA ALA A 98 27.86 -5.32 -8.04
C ALA A 98 29.17 -5.69 -7.31
N SER A 99 29.96 -6.63 -7.84
CA SER A 99 31.28 -7.00 -7.29
C SER A 99 32.32 -5.89 -7.40
N GLY A 100 32.18 -4.97 -8.37
CA GLY A 100 33.06 -3.80 -8.53
C GLY A 100 32.86 -2.70 -7.49
N SER A 101 31.74 -2.73 -6.74
CA SER A 101 31.28 -1.60 -5.90
C SER A 101 32.29 -1.18 -4.82
N PHE A 102 33.00 -2.13 -4.19
CA PHE A 102 34.03 -1.81 -3.19
C PHE A 102 35.22 -1.07 -3.80
N ALA A 103 35.74 -1.56 -4.94
CA ALA A 103 36.82 -0.90 -5.67
C ALA A 103 36.39 0.47 -6.21
N ALA A 104 35.13 0.61 -6.63
CA ALA A 104 34.54 1.86 -7.04
C ALA A 104 34.50 2.88 -5.88
N GLY A 105 34.09 2.46 -4.68
CA GLY A 105 34.10 3.29 -3.47
C GLY A 105 35.51 3.79 -3.13
N GLN A 106 36.51 2.89 -3.14
CA GLN A 106 37.90 3.28 -2.92
C GLN A 106 38.42 4.25 -4.00
N ALA A 107 38.09 4.00 -5.27
CA ALA A 107 38.51 4.86 -6.38
C ALA A 107 37.82 6.24 -6.36
N LEU A 108 36.59 6.32 -5.87
CA LEU A 108 35.83 7.56 -5.73
C LEU A 108 36.37 8.39 -4.54
N ALA A 109 36.61 7.75 -3.39
CA ALA A 109 37.23 8.38 -2.23
C ALA A 109 38.62 8.96 -2.55
N ARG A 110 39.52 8.18 -3.17
CA ARG A 110 40.89 8.62 -3.52
C ARG A 110 40.92 9.79 -4.52
N LYS A 111 39.85 10.03 -5.29
CA LYS A 111 39.72 11.21 -6.16
C LYS A 111 39.29 12.48 -5.40
N LEU A 112 38.72 12.33 -4.21
CA LEU A 112 38.21 13.41 -3.36
C LEU A 112 39.07 13.66 -2.11
N GLU A 113 39.89 12.68 -1.71
CA GLU A 113 40.83 12.78 -0.59
C GLU A 113 41.92 13.83 -0.85
N ARG A 114 41.70 15.06 -0.36
CA ARG A 114 42.67 16.16 -0.36
C ARG A 114 42.46 17.04 0.88
N PRO A 115 43.47 17.82 1.32
CA PRO A 115 43.37 18.64 2.53
C PRO A 115 42.14 19.55 2.53
N GLY A 116 41.47 19.63 3.68
CA GLY A 116 40.30 20.49 3.90
C GLY A 116 38.95 19.87 3.50
N LEU A 117 38.89 18.62 3.06
CA LEU A 117 37.63 17.87 2.88
C LEU A 117 36.85 17.82 4.21
N ARG A 118 35.56 18.17 4.20
CA ARG A 118 34.66 18.09 5.37
C ARG A 118 33.51 17.11 5.18
N GLY A 119 33.10 16.86 3.93
CA GLY A 119 32.08 15.87 3.61
C GLY A 119 32.00 15.54 2.13
N VAL A 120 31.27 14.48 1.81
CA VAL A 120 31.05 13.97 0.46
C VAL A 120 29.57 13.63 0.28
N LEU A 121 28.93 14.21 -0.73
CA LEU A 121 27.61 13.79 -1.20
C LEU A 121 27.77 12.77 -2.34
N VAL A 122 27.15 11.60 -2.23
CA VAL A 122 27.27 10.49 -3.19
C VAL A 122 25.93 10.18 -3.85
N LEU A 123 25.90 10.06 -5.17
CA LEU A 123 24.76 9.55 -5.93
C LEU A 123 25.21 8.29 -6.68
N SER A 124 24.63 7.15 -6.32
CA SER A 124 24.93 5.84 -6.90
C SER A 124 23.80 5.39 -7.81
N GLU A 125 24.14 4.66 -8.89
CA GLU A 125 23.15 3.83 -9.57
C GLU A 125 22.62 2.75 -8.60
N GLY A 126 21.32 2.43 -8.69
CA GLY A 126 20.60 1.69 -7.64
C GLY A 126 20.32 0.20 -7.90
N LEU A 127 20.76 -0.38 -9.01
CA LEU A 127 20.46 -1.78 -9.39
C LEU A 127 21.72 -2.61 -9.63
N GLY A 128 22.72 -2.05 -10.30
CA GLY A 128 24.01 -2.67 -10.60
C GLY A 128 25.09 -2.47 -9.53
N VAL A 129 24.84 -1.63 -8.52
CA VAL A 129 25.80 -1.31 -7.45
C VAL A 129 25.34 -1.87 -6.12
N ASN A 130 26.20 -2.63 -5.44
CA ASN A 130 25.99 -3.01 -4.04
C ASN A 130 26.40 -1.83 -3.14
N GLY A 131 25.42 -1.09 -2.64
CA GLY A 131 25.64 0.06 -1.75
C GLY A 131 26.40 -0.28 -0.46
N SER A 132 26.23 -1.50 0.08
CA SER A 132 26.93 -1.95 1.29
C SER A 132 28.42 -2.23 1.06
N GLN A 133 28.82 -2.48 -0.19
CA GLN A 133 30.21 -2.62 -0.62
C GLN A 133 30.79 -1.27 -1.06
N LEU A 134 30.00 -0.42 -1.74
CA LEU A 134 30.37 0.96 -2.07
C LEU A 134 30.74 1.77 -0.82
N VAL A 135 29.88 1.75 0.19
CA VAL A 135 30.07 2.43 1.48
C VAL A 135 31.32 1.91 2.20
N ARG A 136 31.56 0.59 2.22
CA ARG A 136 32.81 0.01 2.75
C ARG A 136 34.04 0.48 1.98
N GLY A 137 33.95 0.63 0.66
CA GLY A 137 35.03 1.17 -0.17
C GLY A 137 35.35 2.63 0.13
N LEU A 138 34.34 3.46 0.38
CA LEU A 138 34.48 4.87 0.78
C LEU A 138 35.12 4.99 2.17
N ASN A 139 34.57 4.27 3.16
CA ASN A 139 35.06 4.26 4.54
C ASN A 139 36.48 3.69 4.69
N ALA A 140 36.91 2.79 3.79
CA ALA A 140 38.28 2.25 3.77
C ALA A 140 39.36 3.25 3.28
N VAL A 141 38.99 4.51 3.04
CA VAL A 141 39.88 5.58 2.56
C VAL A 141 39.58 6.91 3.28
N LEU A 142 38.31 7.32 3.39
CA LEU A 142 37.94 8.58 4.03
C LEU A 142 37.96 8.45 5.57
N PRO A 143 38.56 9.40 6.31
CA PRO A 143 38.57 9.36 7.77
C PRO A 143 37.20 9.69 8.36
N GLU A 144 36.93 9.22 9.58
CA GLU A 144 35.68 9.43 10.33
C GLU A 144 35.25 10.90 10.51
N SER A 145 36.17 11.86 10.33
CA SER A 145 35.88 13.29 10.39
C SER A 145 35.24 13.88 9.13
N VAL A 146 35.08 13.07 8.07
CA VAL A 146 34.43 13.44 6.80
C VAL A 146 33.01 12.88 6.77
N VAL A 147 32.01 13.77 6.77
CA VAL A 147 30.59 13.38 6.71
C VAL A 147 30.24 12.90 5.30
N VAL A 148 29.94 11.60 5.14
CA VAL A 148 29.56 11.01 3.85
C VAL A 148 28.07 10.70 3.83
N THR A 149 27.32 11.34 2.95
CA THR A 149 25.87 11.14 2.78
C THR A 149 25.51 10.94 1.31
N GLY A 150 24.29 10.51 1.00
CA GLY A 150 23.89 10.23 -0.37
C GLY A 150 22.72 9.26 -0.52
N GLY A 151 22.55 8.72 -1.72
CA GLY A 151 21.53 7.73 -2.02
C GLY A 151 21.77 6.94 -3.30
N LEU A 152 21.03 5.84 -3.42
CA LEU A 152 20.93 5.01 -4.62
C LEU A 152 19.70 5.45 -5.43
N SER A 153 19.91 5.73 -6.71
CA SER A 153 18.89 6.20 -7.64
C SER A 153 17.79 5.18 -7.87
N GLY A 154 16.55 5.63 -8.05
CA GLY A 154 15.39 4.77 -8.28
C GLY A 154 14.83 4.84 -9.70
N ASP A 155 13.96 3.91 -10.08
CA ASP A 155 13.04 4.03 -11.21
C ASP A 155 11.62 3.64 -10.75
N GLY A 156 11.02 4.52 -9.94
CA GLY A 156 9.72 4.27 -9.32
C GLY A 156 9.67 2.95 -8.56
N THR A 157 8.63 2.16 -8.83
CA THR A 157 8.47 0.77 -8.37
C THR A 157 8.90 -0.26 -9.43
N GLN A 158 9.61 0.17 -10.49
CA GLN A 158 9.87 -0.68 -11.65
C GLN A 158 11.13 -1.53 -11.54
N PHE A 159 12.18 -1.07 -10.84
CA PHE A 159 13.44 -1.79 -10.60
C PHE A 159 14.12 -2.33 -11.88
N LYS A 160 14.10 -1.55 -12.97
CA LYS A 160 14.62 -1.96 -14.30
C LYS A 160 15.81 -1.14 -14.76
N ARG A 161 15.80 0.19 -14.57
CA ARG A 161 16.77 1.08 -15.21
C ARG A 161 16.86 2.44 -14.52
N THR A 162 17.88 2.61 -13.69
CA THR A 162 18.16 3.87 -12.98
C THR A 162 19.31 4.63 -13.67
N TRP A 163 19.44 5.94 -13.43
CA TRP A 163 20.50 6.78 -14.00
C TRP A 163 21.17 7.67 -12.96
N VAL A 164 22.46 7.93 -13.15
CA VAL A 164 23.21 8.98 -12.46
C VAL A 164 23.80 9.92 -13.52
N CYS A 165 23.92 11.21 -13.17
CA CYS A 165 24.61 12.18 -14.00
C CYS A 165 25.73 12.94 -13.26
N ALA A 166 26.75 13.31 -14.02
CA ALA A 166 27.81 14.22 -13.61
C ALA A 166 28.25 15.04 -14.84
N GLY A 167 28.08 16.35 -14.78
CA GLY A 167 28.35 17.25 -15.91
C GLY A 167 27.40 17.00 -17.08
N ASP A 168 27.94 16.50 -18.19
CA ASP A 168 27.23 16.13 -19.42
C ASP A 168 26.99 14.61 -19.54
N VAL A 169 27.62 13.80 -18.68
CA VAL A 169 27.45 12.35 -18.64
C VAL A 169 26.15 12.01 -17.91
N VAL A 170 25.24 11.29 -18.57
CA VAL A 170 24.04 10.66 -17.97
C VAL A 170 24.04 9.19 -18.38
N ARG A 171 24.06 8.26 -17.42
CA ARG A 171 24.00 6.80 -17.69
C ARG A 171 23.66 5.96 -16.46
N SER A 172 23.21 4.73 -16.71
CA SER A 172 23.26 3.62 -15.75
C SER A 172 24.70 3.12 -15.56
N GLY A 173 24.98 2.36 -14.49
CA GLY A 173 26.32 1.87 -14.16
C GLY A 173 27.31 2.98 -13.74
N LEU A 174 26.84 4.10 -13.21
CA LEU A 174 27.67 5.24 -12.80
C LEU A 174 27.46 5.58 -11.32
N VAL A 175 28.54 5.90 -10.62
CA VAL A 175 28.51 6.51 -9.29
C VAL A 175 29.22 7.86 -9.38
N ALA A 176 28.54 8.92 -8.94
CA ALA A 176 29.07 10.28 -8.88
C ALA A 176 29.15 10.74 -7.42
N ALA A 177 30.10 11.60 -7.10
CA ALA A 177 30.18 12.23 -5.79
C ALA A 177 30.77 13.64 -5.84
N VAL A 178 30.33 14.51 -4.93
CA VAL A 178 30.86 15.86 -4.74
C VAL A 178 31.48 15.95 -3.35
N GLY A 179 32.79 16.21 -3.31
CA GLY A 179 33.48 16.60 -2.07
C GLY A 179 33.26 18.08 -1.78
N LEU A 180 33.03 18.41 -0.51
CA LEU A 180 32.88 19.77 0.00
C LEU A 180 34.08 20.13 0.88
N TYR A 181 34.72 21.27 0.60
CA TYR A 181 36.04 21.62 1.14
C TYR A 181 36.08 23.04 1.73
N GLY A 182 36.78 23.16 2.85
CA GLY A 182 37.06 24.43 3.53
C GLY A 182 36.48 24.48 4.95
N GLU A 183 36.87 25.49 5.70
CA GLU A 183 36.50 25.63 7.11
C GLU A 183 35.16 26.34 7.33
N HIS A 184 34.48 26.77 6.26
CA HIS A 184 33.18 27.44 6.32
C HIS A 184 31.98 26.53 6.06
N VAL A 185 32.16 25.32 5.50
CA VAL A 185 31.02 24.46 5.17
C VAL A 185 30.48 23.77 6.42
N VAL A 186 29.18 23.94 6.66
CA VAL A 186 28.42 23.23 7.69
C VAL A 186 27.69 22.08 6.98
N ILE A 187 27.89 20.86 7.47
CA ILE A 187 27.26 19.64 6.98
C ILE A 187 26.68 18.93 8.19
N GLN A 188 25.36 18.98 8.34
CA GLN A 188 24.61 18.28 9.37
C GLN A 188 23.85 17.12 8.72
N HIS A 189 23.57 16.05 9.47
CA HIS A 189 22.82 14.92 8.93
C HIS A 189 21.94 14.26 10.00
N GLY A 190 20.95 13.49 9.54
CA GLY A 190 20.10 12.66 10.37
C GLY A 190 19.62 11.44 9.61
N SER A 191 19.38 10.33 10.31
CA SER A 191 18.94 9.05 9.73
C SER A 191 18.01 8.34 10.69
N LYS A 192 16.72 8.18 10.34
CA LYS A 192 15.72 7.49 11.17
C LYS A 192 14.63 6.81 10.32
N GLY A 193 14.23 5.62 10.77
CA GLY A 193 13.26 4.78 10.08
C GLY A 193 11.86 4.74 10.68
N GLY A 194 11.70 4.86 12.00
CA GLY A 194 10.37 4.73 12.62
C GLY A 194 9.78 3.31 12.55
N TRP A 195 10.63 2.29 12.69
CA TRP A 195 10.24 0.87 12.70
C TRP A 195 10.51 0.25 14.06
N ASP A 196 9.57 -0.55 14.55
CA ASP A 196 9.64 -1.28 15.81
C ASP A 196 9.97 -2.75 15.58
N LYS A 197 10.86 -3.30 16.43
CA LYS A 197 11.26 -4.71 16.37
C LYS A 197 10.18 -5.60 17.00
N PHE A 198 9.93 -6.77 16.42
CA PHE A 198 9.02 -7.78 16.98
C PHE A 198 9.49 -9.21 16.71
N GLY A 199 8.91 -10.17 17.43
CA GLY A 199 9.35 -11.57 17.39
C GLY A 199 10.72 -11.78 18.06
N PRO A 200 11.25 -13.02 18.08
CA PRO A 200 12.56 -13.31 18.63
C PRO A 200 13.69 -12.79 17.72
N GLU A 201 14.78 -12.36 18.34
CA GLU A 201 16.05 -12.13 17.64
C GLU A 201 16.76 -13.47 17.37
N ARG A 202 17.49 -13.55 16.25
CA ARG A 202 18.03 -14.80 15.68
C ARG A 202 19.39 -14.58 15.01
N VAL A 203 20.21 -15.62 14.87
CA VAL A 203 21.57 -15.54 14.32
C VAL A 203 21.59 -15.89 12.82
N VAL A 204 22.24 -15.06 12.00
CA VAL A 204 22.51 -15.38 10.58
C VAL A 204 23.55 -16.50 10.49
N THR A 205 23.11 -17.74 10.24
CA THR A 205 24.02 -18.90 10.18
C THR A 205 24.64 -19.10 8.81
N ARG A 206 24.00 -18.65 7.72
CA ARG A 206 24.59 -18.65 6.37
C ARG A 206 24.01 -17.55 5.46
N SER A 207 24.90 -16.79 4.84
CA SER A 207 24.59 -15.76 3.85
C SER A 207 25.78 -15.56 2.90
N GLU A 208 25.53 -14.97 1.74
CA GLU A 208 26.53 -14.53 0.77
C GLU A 208 26.18 -13.12 0.29
N GLY A 209 26.99 -12.12 0.68
CA GLY A 209 26.70 -10.71 0.42
C GLY A 209 25.36 -10.26 1.02
N ASN A 210 24.40 -9.99 0.14
CA ASN A 210 23.03 -9.61 0.45
C ASN A 210 22.00 -10.76 0.33
N VAL A 211 22.43 -11.98 0.00
CA VAL A 211 21.57 -13.18 -0.05
C VAL A 211 21.68 -13.95 1.27
N LEU A 212 20.56 -14.07 1.98
CA LEU A 212 20.42 -14.76 3.25
C LEU A 212 19.83 -16.16 3.02
N TYR A 213 20.59 -17.21 3.31
CA TYR A 213 20.16 -18.60 3.13
C TYR A 213 19.62 -19.21 4.41
N GLU A 214 20.27 -18.98 5.56
CA GLU A 214 19.92 -19.65 6.82
C GLU A 214 20.02 -18.71 8.03
N VAL A 215 19.07 -18.89 8.95
CA VAL A 215 18.95 -18.22 10.24
C VAL A 215 18.69 -19.28 11.30
N ASP A 216 19.47 -19.29 12.38
CA ASP A 216 19.51 -20.35 13.41
C ASP A 216 19.61 -21.79 12.85
N GLY A 217 20.30 -21.96 11.72
CA GLY A 217 20.42 -23.25 11.02
C GLY A 217 19.15 -23.69 10.28
N ARG A 218 18.10 -22.87 10.26
CA ARG A 218 16.86 -23.08 9.49
C ARG A 218 16.91 -22.28 8.18
N PRO A 219 16.30 -22.77 7.08
CA PRO A 219 16.22 -21.99 5.83
C PRO A 219 15.46 -20.68 6.04
N ALA A 220 16.07 -19.57 5.60
CA ALA A 220 15.61 -18.23 5.95
C ALA A 220 14.23 -17.91 5.37
N LEU A 221 13.95 -18.30 4.12
CA LEU A 221 12.63 -18.08 3.52
C LEU A 221 11.54 -18.89 4.22
N SER A 222 11.82 -20.14 4.62
CA SER A 222 10.86 -20.98 5.35
C SER A 222 10.46 -20.35 6.68
N LEU A 223 11.46 -19.92 7.47
CA LEU A 223 11.26 -19.23 8.74
C LEU A 223 10.54 -17.88 8.57
N TYR A 224 10.87 -17.12 7.52
CA TYR A 224 10.23 -15.83 7.25
C TYR A 224 8.76 -16.00 6.83
N LYS A 225 8.44 -17.05 6.06
CA LYS A 225 7.06 -17.42 5.72
C LYS A 225 6.25 -17.87 6.95
N GLU A 226 6.88 -18.57 7.90
CA GLU A 226 6.26 -18.93 9.20
C GLU A 226 5.80 -17.69 9.97
N TYR A 227 6.60 -16.63 10.01
CA TYR A 227 6.24 -15.37 10.68
C TYR A 227 5.22 -14.51 9.93
N LEU A 228 5.28 -14.47 8.59
CA LEU A 228 4.34 -13.68 7.80
C LEU A 228 2.96 -14.34 7.67
N GLY A 229 2.85 -15.64 7.97
CA GLY A 229 1.61 -16.41 7.84
C GLY A 229 0.97 -16.22 6.46
N ASP A 230 -0.26 -15.73 6.43
CA ASP A 230 -1.01 -15.48 5.20
C ASP A 230 -0.36 -14.48 4.25
N LYS A 231 0.44 -13.54 4.78
CA LYS A 231 1.21 -12.59 3.94
C LYS A 231 2.41 -13.22 3.23
N ALA A 232 2.74 -14.48 3.52
CA ALA A 232 3.73 -15.25 2.75
C ALA A 232 3.32 -15.44 1.28
N ALA A 233 2.02 -15.42 0.97
CA ALA A 233 1.46 -15.54 -0.39
C ALA A 233 1.60 -14.25 -1.24
N GLU A 234 2.14 -13.19 -0.64
CA GLU A 234 2.30 -11.86 -1.23
C GLU A 234 3.80 -11.48 -1.38
N LEU A 235 4.71 -12.41 -1.12
CA LEU A 235 6.15 -12.23 -1.28
C LEU A 235 6.56 -12.06 -2.76
N PRO A 236 7.61 -11.26 -3.06
CA PRO A 236 8.41 -10.46 -2.13
C PRO A 236 7.71 -9.17 -1.65
N ALA A 237 6.63 -8.72 -2.28
CA ALA A 237 6.04 -7.40 -2.03
C ALA A 237 5.59 -7.19 -0.57
N SER A 238 5.00 -8.20 0.07
CA SER A 238 4.61 -8.11 1.49
C SER A 238 5.79 -7.96 2.46
N ALA A 239 7.01 -8.34 2.07
CA ALA A 239 8.20 -8.18 2.90
C ALA A 239 8.64 -6.72 3.07
N LEU A 240 8.13 -5.79 2.25
CA LEU A 240 8.31 -4.35 2.46
C LEU A 240 7.73 -3.90 3.81
N LEU A 241 6.66 -4.55 4.29
CA LEU A 241 6.01 -4.30 5.57
C LEU A 241 6.75 -4.93 6.77
N PHE A 242 7.69 -5.84 6.52
CA PHE A 242 8.36 -6.65 7.55
C PHE A 242 9.89 -6.72 7.40
N PRO A 243 10.61 -5.58 7.23
CA PRO A 243 12.06 -5.59 7.07
C PRO A 243 12.77 -6.14 8.31
N LEU A 244 14.03 -6.56 8.16
CA LEU A 244 14.83 -7.04 9.29
C LEU A 244 15.65 -5.89 9.90
N ALA A 245 15.63 -5.79 11.23
CA ALA A 245 16.71 -5.16 11.98
C ALA A 245 17.94 -6.07 11.89
N LEU A 246 19.12 -5.47 11.77
CA LEU A 246 20.41 -6.14 11.67
C LEU A 246 21.41 -5.45 12.63
N ARG A 247 21.98 -6.20 13.57
CA ARG A 247 23.10 -5.72 14.43
C ARG A 247 24.21 -6.75 14.53
N ALA A 248 25.45 -6.30 14.78
CA ALA A 248 26.61 -7.17 14.77
C ALA A 248 26.69 -8.08 16.02
N THR A 249 26.40 -7.54 17.20
CA THR A 249 26.35 -8.25 18.48
C THR A 249 25.13 -7.86 19.32
N ALA A 250 24.86 -8.61 20.40
CA ALA A 250 23.75 -8.32 21.31
C ALA A 250 23.97 -7.04 22.15
N GLN A 251 25.19 -6.51 22.16
CA GLN A 251 25.62 -5.31 22.87
C GLN A 251 25.63 -4.06 21.98
N ASP A 252 25.50 -4.20 20.66
CA ASP A 252 25.45 -3.06 19.74
C ASP A 252 24.08 -2.34 19.80
N GLU A 253 24.12 -1.05 20.12
CA GLU A 253 22.99 -0.11 19.95
C GLU A 253 22.72 0.22 18.46
N LYS A 254 23.71 -0.01 17.59
CA LYS A 254 23.62 0.22 16.15
C LYS A 254 22.87 -0.93 15.47
N ALA A 255 21.61 -0.68 15.13
CA ALA A 255 20.79 -1.58 14.32
C ALA A 255 20.47 -0.93 12.97
N LEU A 256 20.93 -1.55 11.88
CA LEU A 256 20.59 -1.15 10.51
C LEU A 256 19.32 -1.88 10.06
N VAL A 257 18.53 -1.26 9.20
CA VAL A 257 17.34 -1.90 8.60
C VAL A 257 17.71 -2.52 7.25
N ARG A 258 17.16 -3.70 6.96
CA ARG A 258 17.38 -4.47 5.72
C ARG A 258 16.06 -4.89 5.11
N THR A 259 15.81 -4.41 3.88
CA THR A 259 14.60 -4.66 3.11
C THR A 259 14.79 -5.85 2.17
N VAL A 260 13.85 -6.80 2.15
CA VAL A 260 13.83 -7.87 1.16
C VAL A 260 13.43 -7.29 -0.20
N LEU A 261 14.22 -7.57 -1.23
CA LEU A 261 13.92 -7.20 -2.63
C LEU A 261 13.40 -8.39 -3.43
N ALA A 262 13.90 -9.60 -3.16
CA ALA A 262 13.49 -10.83 -3.85
C ALA A 262 13.55 -12.04 -2.93
N VAL A 263 12.84 -13.10 -3.31
CA VAL A 263 12.82 -14.40 -2.63
C VAL A 263 13.13 -15.51 -3.63
N ASP A 264 13.91 -16.51 -3.21
CA ASP A 264 14.19 -17.71 -4.02
C ASP A 264 13.53 -18.92 -3.36
N HIS A 265 12.54 -19.51 -4.05
CA HIS A 265 11.78 -20.64 -3.54
C HIS A 265 12.53 -21.97 -3.63
N ASP A 266 13.49 -22.10 -4.56
CA ASP A 266 14.27 -23.33 -4.75
C ASP A 266 15.48 -23.34 -3.83
N ALA A 267 16.19 -22.20 -3.70
CA ALA A 267 17.30 -22.02 -2.76
C ALA A 267 16.86 -21.68 -1.32
N GLN A 268 15.55 -21.49 -1.08
CA GLN A 268 14.93 -21.11 0.20
C GLN A 268 15.54 -19.85 0.85
N SER A 269 15.94 -18.88 0.01
CA SER A 269 16.69 -17.69 0.43
C SER A 269 15.92 -16.38 0.29
N LEU A 270 16.44 -15.34 0.94
CA LEU A 270 15.95 -13.96 0.89
C LEU A 270 17.07 -13.06 0.37
N THR A 271 16.80 -12.26 -0.67
CA THR A 271 17.76 -11.27 -1.21
C THR A 271 17.39 -9.89 -0.69
N PHE A 272 18.35 -9.20 -0.07
CA PHE A 272 18.15 -7.90 0.58
C PHE A 272 18.74 -6.71 -0.21
N ALA A 273 18.29 -5.50 0.09
CA ALA A 273 18.82 -4.24 -0.45
C ALA A 273 20.21 -3.84 0.12
N GLY A 274 20.76 -4.63 1.04
CA GLY A 274 22.10 -4.45 1.59
C GLY A 274 22.64 -5.77 2.14
N ASP A 275 23.94 -5.82 2.42
CA ASP A 275 24.58 -7.04 2.92
C ASP A 275 24.01 -7.45 4.30
N VAL A 276 23.92 -8.76 4.50
CA VAL A 276 23.43 -9.41 5.74
C VAL A 276 24.51 -10.39 6.21
N PRO A 277 25.53 -9.93 6.97
CA PRO A 277 26.73 -10.73 7.22
C PRO A 277 26.48 -11.94 8.14
N ARG A 278 27.22 -13.02 7.90
CA ARG A 278 27.19 -14.23 8.75
C ARG A 278 27.59 -13.89 10.20
N GLY A 279 26.87 -14.47 11.15
CA GLY A 279 27.08 -14.28 12.59
C GLY A 279 26.43 -13.00 13.17
N HIS A 280 25.86 -12.13 12.34
CA HIS A 280 25.05 -11.01 12.84
C HIS A 280 23.70 -11.49 13.38
N LEU A 281 23.09 -10.64 14.21
CA LEU A 281 21.76 -10.84 14.76
C LEU A 281 20.72 -10.14 13.90
N VAL A 282 19.60 -10.82 13.64
CA VAL A 282 18.45 -10.32 12.89
C VAL A 282 17.14 -10.48 13.67
N GLN A 283 16.25 -9.51 13.54
CA GLN A 283 14.92 -9.51 14.15
C GLN A 283 13.92 -8.85 13.18
N LEU A 284 12.68 -9.31 13.14
CA LEU A 284 11.64 -8.70 12.30
C LEU A 284 11.28 -7.30 12.81
N MET A 285 10.82 -6.43 11.91
CA MET A 285 10.32 -5.09 12.25
C MET A 285 8.97 -4.82 11.61
N LYS A 286 8.14 -3.98 12.23
CA LYS A 286 6.89 -3.44 11.67
C LYS A 286 6.82 -1.92 11.90
N ALA A 287 5.95 -1.24 11.17
CA ALA A 287 5.65 0.18 11.38
C ALA A 287 4.19 0.48 11.02
N ASP A 288 3.67 1.55 11.58
CA ASP A 288 2.45 2.24 11.12
C ASP A 288 2.83 3.59 10.47
N PHE A 289 1.85 4.26 9.86
CA PHE A 289 2.09 5.50 9.12
C PHE A 289 2.60 6.66 10.01
N GLU A 290 2.10 6.77 11.26
CA GLU A 290 2.52 7.83 12.18
C GLU A 290 3.97 7.61 12.63
N ARG A 291 4.37 6.36 12.90
CA ARG A 291 5.75 6.04 13.27
C ARG A 291 6.73 6.28 12.13
N LEU A 292 6.34 5.99 10.88
CA LEU A 292 7.14 6.36 9.71
C LEU A 292 7.35 7.88 9.63
N ILE A 293 6.28 8.68 9.69
CA ILE A 293 6.33 10.15 9.60
C ILE A 293 7.11 10.74 10.79
N GLY A 294 6.86 10.27 12.02
CA GLY A 294 7.64 10.62 13.20
C GLY A 294 9.11 10.20 13.12
N GLY A 295 9.43 9.16 12.35
CA GLY A 295 10.80 8.80 11.97
C GLY A 295 11.47 9.89 11.12
N ALA A 296 10.78 10.42 10.10
CA ALA A 296 11.27 11.55 9.31
C ALA A 296 11.42 12.83 10.15
N GLU A 297 10.46 13.11 11.05
CA GLU A 297 10.57 14.21 12.01
C GLU A 297 11.84 14.08 12.89
N GLN A 298 12.13 12.88 13.41
CA GLN A 298 13.36 12.63 14.18
C GLN A 298 14.64 12.75 13.35
N ALA A 299 14.64 12.37 12.07
CA ALA A 299 15.77 12.60 11.18
C ALA A 299 16.04 14.11 11.01
N ALA A 300 14.98 14.92 10.87
CA ALA A 300 15.09 16.37 10.77
C ALA A 300 15.56 17.02 12.08
N ARG A 301 15.17 16.47 13.24
CA ARG A 301 15.65 16.92 14.56
C ARG A 301 17.16 16.68 14.70
N ALA A 302 17.63 15.47 14.43
CA ALA A 302 19.06 15.14 14.45
C ALA A 302 19.88 16.03 13.49
N ALA A 303 19.37 16.28 12.28
CA ALA A 303 20.00 17.16 11.31
C ALA A 303 19.95 18.66 11.70
N SER A 304 19.10 19.07 12.64
CA SER A 304 18.94 20.48 13.07
C SER A 304 19.69 20.79 14.38
N GLU A 305 19.79 19.82 15.29
CA GLU A 305 20.38 19.99 16.63
C GLU A 305 21.91 20.12 16.61
N ALA A 306 22.56 19.64 15.55
CA ALA A 306 24.02 19.58 15.38
C ALA A 306 24.69 20.93 15.06
N GLY A 307 24.43 21.97 15.87
CA GLY A 307 25.19 23.22 15.89
C GLY A 307 24.82 24.29 14.85
N ARG A 308 24.31 25.44 15.32
CA ARG A 308 24.07 26.63 14.47
C ARG A 308 25.37 27.34 14.11
N ALA A 309 25.56 27.60 12.81
CA ALA A 309 26.23 28.82 12.35
C ALA A 309 25.17 29.80 11.84
N GLY A 310 25.29 31.09 12.18
CA GLY A 310 24.28 32.11 11.83
C GLY A 310 24.39 32.55 10.38
N GLY A 311 23.79 31.81 9.45
CA GLY A 311 23.58 32.19 8.06
C GLY A 311 22.13 32.00 7.64
N ASP A 312 21.59 32.91 6.85
CA ASP A 312 20.14 33.02 6.59
C ASP A 312 19.59 32.04 5.54
N SER A 313 20.41 31.10 5.04
CA SER A 313 20.02 30.15 4.00
C SER A 313 20.71 28.79 4.17
N ALA A 314 19.93 27.73 4.06
CA ALA A 314 20.37 26.34 4.12
C ALA A 314 19.63 25.49 3.06
N LEU A 315 20.28 24.41 2.61
CA LEU A 315 19.70 23.42 1.70
C LEU A 315 19.57 22.09 2.44
N ALA A 316 18.34 21.61 2.62
CA ALA A 316 18.07 20.26 3.08
C ALA A 316 17.88 19.32 1.88
N ILE A 317 18.67 18.26 1.83
CA ILE A 317 18.58 17.19 0.86
C ILE A 317 17.94 15.98 1.57
N ALA A 318 16.68 15.72 1.26
CA ALA A 318 15.91 14.58 1.76
C ALA A 318 16.10 13.37 0.84
N ILE A 319 16.49 12.24 1.41
CA ILE A 319 16.65 10.98 0.67
C ILE A 319 15.95 9.89 1.48
N SER A 320 14.79 9.45 0.98
CA SER A 320 13.87 8.55 1.69
C SER A 320 13.65 7.26 0.90
N CYS A 321 13.56 6.12 1.57
CA CYS A 321 13.42 4.84 0.85
C CYS A 321 12.09 4.74 0.09
N VAL A 322 12.11 4.24 -1.16
CA VAL A 322 10.90 3.94 -1.95
C VAL A 322 9.92 3.03 -1.20
N GLY A 323 10.42 2.13 -0.36
CA GLY A 323 9.59 1.27 0.49
C GLY A 323 8.69 2.05 1.45
N ARG A 324 9.08 3.26 1.85
CA ARG A 324 8.28 4.14 2.72
C ARG A 324 7.16 4.79 1.93
N ARG A 325 7.46 5.29 0.72
CA ARG A 325 6.46 5.81 -0.23
C ARG A 325 5.40 4.75 -0.58
N ILE A 326 5.82 3.50 -0.81
CA ILE A 326 4.90 2.38 -1.07
C ILE A 326 3.97 2.11 0.12
N VAL A 327 4.45 2.26 1.36
CA VAL A 327 3.63 2.06 2.56
C VAL A 327 2.73 3.26 2.87
N LEU A 328 3.25 4.49 2.78
CA LEU A 328 2.51 5.71 3.06
C LEU A 328 1.42 6.02 2.02
N GLY A 329 1.62 5.64 0.76
CA GLY A 329 0.64 5.88 -0.32
C GLY A 329 0.32 7.37 -0.45
N ASP A 330 -0.97 7.71 -0.37
CA ASP A 330 -1.44 9.11 -0.43
C ASP A 330 -0.87 9.99 0.70
N ARG A 331 -0.38 9.40 1.81
CA ARG A 331 0.26 10.10 2.92
C ARG A 331 1.74 10.45 2.69
N THR A 332 2.26 10.24 1.48
CA THR A 332 3.70 10.44 1.19
C THR A 332 4.17 11.88 1.38
N GLU A 333 3.35 12.89 1.07
CA GLU A 333 3.75 14.31 1.25
C GLU A 333 3.88 14.69 2.74
N GLU A 334 3.08 14.07 3.62
CA GLU A 334 3.11 14.30 5.08
C GLU A 334 4.48 13.99 5.70
N GLU A 335 5.23 13.05 5.12
CA GLU A 335 6.60 12.73 5.51
C GLU A 335 7.55 13.91 5.28
N VAL A 336 7.36 14.65 4.20
CA VAL A 336 8.20 15.79 3.80
C VAL A 336 7.77 17.06 4.53
N GLU A 337 6.47 17.22 4.78
CA GLU A 337 5.93 18.26 5.66
C GLU A 337 6.55 18.17 7.06
N ALA A 338 6.47 17.00 7.73
CA ALA A 338 7.04 16.79 9.07
C ALA A 338 8.55 17.10 9.17
N VAL A 339 9.29 17.02 8.05
CA VAL A 339 10.69 17.47 7.95
C VAL A 339 10.80 18.99 7.88
N ALA A 340 10.04 19.62 6.96
CA ALA A 340 10.03 21.07 6.80
C ALA A 340 9.60 21.80 8.09
N ASP A 341 8.69 21.20 8.86
CA ASP A 341 8.19 21.66 10.15
C ASP A 341 9.29 21.79 11.22
N VAL A 342 10.35 20.99 11.14
CA VAL A 342 11.43 20.93 12.13
C VAL A 342 12.63 21.78 11.72
N LEU A 343 12.92 21.81 10.42
CA LEU A 343 14.09 22.49 9.88
C LEU A 343 14.07 24.01 10.18
N PRO A 344 15.23 24.67 10.27
CA PRO A 344 15.30 26.11 10.47
C PRO A 344 14.55 26.88 9.36
N LYS A 345 13.79 27.92 9.74
CA LYS A 345 13.13 28.82 8.78
C LYS A 345 14.15 29.39 7.79
N GLY A 346 13.83 29.34 6.49
CA GLY A 346 14.75 29.71 5.41
C GLY A 346 15.53 28.54 4.80
N THR A 347 15.41 27.33 5.37
CA THR A 347 15.88 26.10 4.72
C THR A 347 14.99 25.76 3.53
N GLN A 348 15.57 25.56 2.34
CA GLN A 348 14.85 24.99 1.20
C GLN A 348 15.02 23.46 1.19
N VAL A 349 13.93 22.72 0.99
CA VAL A 349 13.93 21.26 0.92
C VAL A 349 13.92 20.81 -0.54
N THR A 350 14.83 19.91 -0.89
CA THR A 350 14.90 19.18 -2.17
C THR A 350 15.20 17.72 -1.87
N GLY A 351 14.97 16.80 -2.82
CA GLY A 351 15.30 15.41 -2.58
C GLY A 351 14.73 14.42 -3.58
N PHE A 352 14.81 13.15 -3.21
CA PHE A 352 14.22 12.05 -3.98
C PHE A 352 13.92 10.82 -3.12
N TYR A 353 12.99 9.99 -3.60
CA TYR A 353 12.80 8.64 -3.10
C TYR A 353 13.79 7.67 -3.76
N SER A 354 14.41 6.83 -2.93
CA SER A 354 15.69 6.15 -3.16
C SER A 354 15.57 4.63 -3.05
N TYR A 355 16.53 3.91 -3.65
CA TYR A 355 16.68 2.45 -3.50
C TYR A 355 17.65 2.04 -2.38
N GLY A 356 18.21 3.00 -1.65
CA GLY A 356 19.03 2.79 -0.46
C GLY A 356 19.75 4.08 -0.05
N GLU A 357 19.67 4.41 1.24
CA GLU A 357 20.09 5.72 1.76
C GLU A 357 21.51 5.65 2.34
N ILE A 358 22.35 6.67 2.10
CA ILE A 358 23.72 6.74 2.63
C ILE A 358 23.81 7.88 3.66
N SER A 359 24.20 7.53 4.88
CA SER A 359 24.42 8.49 5.99
C SER A 359 25.23 7.81 7.09
N PRO A 360 26.00 8.52 7.95
CA PRO A 360 26.40 7.98 9.24
C PRO A 360 25.16 7.67 10.09
N TYR A 361 25.23 6.62 10.92
CA TYR A 361 24.15 6.24 11.83
C TYR A 361 23.95 7.25 12.98
N ALA A 362 25.05 7.86 13.44
CA ALA A 362 25.03 8.94 14.43
C ALA A 362 26.18 9.93 14.18
N THR A 363 27.42 9.44 14.17
CA THR A 363 28.64 10.17 13.80
C THR A 363 29.65 9.21 13.16
N GLY A 364 30.72 9.73 12.57
CA GLY A 364 31.80 8.93 12.00
C GLY A 364 31.50 8.41 10.59
N HIS A 365 31.94 7.18 10.32
CA HIS A 365 31.75 6.50 9.03
C HIS A 365 30.27 6.35 8.62
N CYS A 366 30.04 6.36 7.30
CA CYS A 366 28.70 6.18 6.74
C CYS A 366 28.25 4.72 6.67
N ASP A 367 26.94 4.51 6.60
CA ASP A 367 26.27 3.22 6.43
C ASP A 367 25.31 3.25 5.24
N LEU A 368 24.97 2.07 4.70
CA LEU A 368 23.78 1.89 3.88
C LEU A 368 22.58 1.56 4.77
N HIS A 369 21.60 2.46 4.76
CA HIS A 369 20.28 2.27 5.37
C HIS A 369 19.26 1.87 4.30
N ASN A 370 18.19 1.21 4.75
CA ASN A 370 17.00 0.94 3.94
C ASN A 370 15.75 1.30 4.77
N GLN A 371 14.59 1.45 4.12
CA GLN A 371 13.32 1.80 4.77
C GLN A 371 13.38 3.03 5.71
N THR A 372 14.37 3.90 5.46
CA THR A 372 14.78 5.00 6.32
C THR A 372 14.61 6.33 5.57
N MET A 373 14.39 7.43 6.30
CA MET A 373 14.67 8.75 5.76
C MET A 373 16.03 9.22 6.27
N THR A 374 16.87 9.67 5.35
CA THR A 374 18.08 10.42 5.64
C THR A 374 17.94 11.87 5.19
N LEU A 375 18.57 12.77 5.94
CA LEU A 375 18.62 14.19 5.64
C LEU A 375 20.07 14.66 5.69
N THR A 376 20.46 15.47 4.71
CA THR A 376 21.72 16.25 4.73
C THR A 376 21.37 17.72 4.68
N VAL A 377 21.75 18.49 5.70
CA VAL A 377 21.58 19.95 5.72
C VAL A 377 22.92 20.60 5.44
N LEU A 378 22.99 21.33 4.32
CA LEU A 378 24.15 22.09 3.88
C LEU A 378 23.93 23.58 4.14
N SER A 379 24.88 24.22 4.82
CA SER A 379 24.93 25.68 4.97
C SER A 379 26.38 26.18 5.05
N GLU A 380 26.57 27.49 5.17
CA GLU A 380 27.89 28.11 5.11
C GLU A 380 28.06 29.14 6.24
N ALA A 381 29.00 28.89 7.13
CA ALA A 381 29.24 29.70 8.32
C ALA A 381 29.92 31.04 7.98
N PRO A 382 29.50 32.17 8.57
CA PRO A 382 30.14 33.47 8.36
C PRO A 382 31.55 33.54 8.96
N THR A 383 31.88 32.67 9.90
CA THR A 383 33.20 32.49 10.52
C THR A 383 33.77 31.09 10.24
N PRO A 384 35.10 30.88 10.27
CA PRO A 384 35.67 29.54 10.15
C PRO A 384 35.28 28.66 11.35
N LEU A 385 34.84 27.44 11.05
CA LEU A 385 34.57 26.39 12.02
C LEU A 385 35.88 25.79 12.52
N ALA A 386 35.92 25.40 13.80
CA ALA A 386 37.04 24.64 14.34
C ALA A 386 37.27 23.35 13.54
N ARG A 387 38.54 22.93 13.44
CA ARG A 387 38.88 21.58 12.97
C ARG A 387 38.51 20.59 14.06
N SER A 388 37.73 19.59 13.71
CA SER A 388 37.54 18.39 14.52
C SER A 388 38.84 17.58 14.48
N GLU A 389 39.77 17.90 15.39
CA GLU A 389 40.79 16.93 15.75
C GLU A 389 40.09 15.71 16.37
N GLY A 390 40.24 14.55 15.74
CA GLY A 390 39.77 13.29 16.32
C GLY A 390 40.50 12.98 17.64
N PRO A 391 40.00 12.00 18.43
CA PRO A 391 40.59 11.67 19.73
C PRO A 391 42.10 11.41 19.62
N ARG A 392 42.92 12.30 20.20
CA ARG A 392 44.37 12.15 20.20
C ARG A 392 44.73 10.91 21.02
N GLU A 393 45.09 9.81 20.35
CA GLU A 393 45.71 8.66 20.99
C GLU A 393 46.88 9.11 21.88
N ARG A 394 46.74 8.88 23.19
CA ARG A 394 47.86 9.03 24.12
C ARG A 394 48.85 7.90 23.89
N ARG A 395 49.75 8.07 22.93
CA ARG A 395 50.91 7.19 22.70
C ARG A 395 51.48 6.74 24.06
N PRO A 396 51.51 5.43 24.35
CA PRO A 396 52.20 4.93 25.53
C PRO A 396 53.66 5.41 25.54
N ARG A 397 54.15 5.88 26.69
CA ARG A 397 55.57 6.22 26.84
C ARG A 397 56.40 4.97 26.52
N ALA A 398 57.37 5.12 25.63
CA ALA A 398 58.22 4.01 25.19
C ALA A 398 59.00 3.40 26.38
N ALA A 399 58.58 2.22 26.83
CA ALA A 399 59.39 1.38 27.70
C ALA A 399 60.66 0.95 26.94
N LYS A 400 61.81 0.99 27.60
CA LYS A 400 63.10 0.64 26.99
C LYS A 400 63.13 -0.85 26.65
N ARG A 401 63.65 -1.20 25.47
CA ARG A 401 63.95 -2.59 25.11
C ARG A 401 65.01 -3.19 26.05
N ALA A 402 64.79 -4.42 26.49
CA ALA A 402 65.82 -5.41 26.78
C ALA A 402 65.68 -6.57 25.76
N PRO A 403 66.76 -7.30 25.43
CA PRO A 403 66.75 -8.27 24.33
C PRO A 403 66.10 -9.61 24.70
N ALA A 404 65.68 -10.36 23.69
CA ALA A 404 65.06 -11.67 23.83
C ALA A 404 66.07 -12.80 24.07
N VAL A 405 65.64 -13.84 24.79
CA VAL A 405 66.26 -15.17 24.84
C VAL A 405 65.15 -16.19 24.60
N ALA A 406 65.40 -17.20 23.75
CA ALA A 406 64.42 -18.21 23.40
C ALA A 406 64.58 -19.49 24.22
N ALA A 407 63.46 -20.13 24.57
CA ALA A 407 63.42 -21.46 25.19
C ALA A 407 62.31 -22.33 24.56
N ARG A 408 62.52 -23.65 24.53
CA ARG A 408 61.72 -24.62 23.77
C ARG A 408 60.45 -25.08 24.50
N VAL A 409 59.44 -25.36 23.67
CA VAL A 409 58.46 -26.45 23.74
C VAL A 409 58.72 -27.56 24.78
N VAL A 410 57.68 -27.86 25.59
CA VAL A 410 57.30 -29.20 26.09
C VAL A 410 55.76 -29.27 26.00
N ALA A 411 55.16 -30.46 25.90
CA ALA A 411 53.71 -30.63 25.66
C ALA A 411 53.04 -31.71 26.52
N GLN A 412 51.82 -31.41 27.00
CA GLN A 412 50.77 -32.35 27.46
C GLN A 412 51.11 -33.25 28.70
N PRO A 413 50.15 -34.01 29.30
CA PRO A 413 48.72 -34.20 28.96
C PRO A 413 47.68 -34.00 30.09
N ALA A 414 46.41 -33.89 29.67
CA ALA A 414 45.13 -34.39 30.23
C ALA A 414 44.84 -34.46 31.76
N GLY A 415 43.60 -34.07 32.14
CA GLY A 415 42.85 -34.70 33.25
C GLY A 415 41.81 -33.81 33.96
N GLY A 416 40.62 -34.34 34.23
CA GLY A 416 39.69 -33.84 35.27
C GLY A 416 38.33 -33.30 34.81
N MET A 417 37.24 -33.95 35.23
CA MET A 417 35.90 -33.37 35.34
C MET A 417 35.58 -33.17 36.82
N ALA A 418 34.88 -32.08 37.17
CA ALA A 418 34.12 -31.94 38.41
C ALA A 418 33.08 -30.82 38.27
N GLU A 419 31.91 -30.99 38.89
CA GLU A 419 30.91 -29.93 39.11
C GLU A 419 31.32 -29.06 40.32
N PHE A 420 30.72 -27.87 40.51
CA PHE A 420 29.86 -27.54 41.68
C PHE A 420 29.40 -26.07 41.73
N GLU A 421 28.12 -25.91 42.07
CA GLU A 421 27.41 -24.80 42.75
C GLU A 421 27.50 -23.30 42.34
N GLU A 422 26.38 -22.62 42.63
CA GLU A 422 26.14 -21.18 42.49
C GLU A 422 26.71 -20.40 43.68
N LEU A 423 26.95 -19.09 43.52
CA LEU A 423 27.27 -18.20 44.65
C LEU A 423 26.87 -16.74 44.36
N GLU A 424 25.72 -16.32 44.89
CA GLU A 424 25.37 -14.90 45.03
C GLU A 424 26.17 -14.25 46.17
N ILE A 425 26.79 -13.09 45.92
CA ILE A 425 27.16 -12.13 46.97
C ILE A 425 26.83 -10.72 46.47
N ALA A 426 26.12 -9.95 47.31
CA ALA A 426 25.77 -8.56 47.04
C ALA A 426 26.69 -7.55 47.78
N SER A 427 26.46 -6.26 47.50
CA SER A 427 26.85 -5.04 48.24
C SER A 427 27.24 -5.21 49.73
N ASP A 428 28.10 -4.36 50.32
CA ASP A 428 27.87 -2.90 50.37
C ASP A 428 29.05 -2.06 50.94
N SER A 429 28.87 -0.73 50.96
CA SER A 429 29.42 0.29 51.87
C SER A 429 30.71 1.09 51.51
N THR A 430 30.44 2.34 51.07
CA THR A 430 30.96 3.68 51.48
C THR A 430 31.95 3.80 52.68
N PHE A 431 32.70 4.88 52.99
CA PHE A 431 32.64 6.36 52.76
C PHE A 431 34.11 6.93 52.96
N THR A 432 34.55 8.18 53.25
CA THR A 432 33.97 9.50 53.68
C THR A 432 34.84 10.73 53.27
N SER A 433 34.45 11.91 53.77
CA SER A 433 35.03 13.27 53.99
C SER A 433 36.52 13.37 54.45
N GLU A 434 37.19 14.54 54.46
CA GLU A 434 36.89 15.82 55.16
C GLU A 434 37.26 17.15 54.45
N ALA A 435 36.89 18.29 55.09
CA ALA A 435 37.07 19.68 54.65
C ALA A 435 37.54 20.60 55.83
N SER A 436 38.05 21.80 55.52
CA SER A 436 38.60 22.79 56.50
C SER A 436 38.88 24.14 55.82
N PHE A 437 38.92 25.33 56.44
CA PHE A 437 38.46 25.84 57.77
C PHE A 437 38.29 27.41 57.70
N ASP A 438 37.95 28.06 58.81
CA ASP A 438 37.52 29.48 58.97
C ASP A 438 38.57 30.63 58.88
N ALA A 439 38.08 31.88 59.06
CA ALA A 439 38.77 33.19 58.99
C ALA A 439 39.51 33.63 60.28
N PRO A 440 40.15 34.83 60.30
CA PRO A 440 39.70 35.92 61.20
C PRO A 440 39.88 37.37 60.64
N ALA A 441 39.71 38.41 61.48
CA ALA A 441 39.51 39.83 61.07
C ALA A 441 40.36 40.88 61.84
N SER A 442 40.37 42.15 61.37
CA SER A 442 40.79 43.35 62.13
C SER A 442 40.24 44.69 61.55
N ALA A 443 40.39 45.80 62.29
CA ALA A 443 39.83 47.15 62.01
C ALA A 443 40.74 48.02 61.11
N SER A 444 40.45 49.27 60.70
CA SER A 444 39.49 50.32 61.11
C SER A 444 39.25 51.29 59.91
N SER A 445 38.26 52.19 59.84
CA SER A 445 37.48 52.81 60.92
C SER A 445 36.06 53.26 60.53
N ALA A 446 35.22 53.46 61.57
CA ALA A 446 33.91 54.15 61.58
C ALA A 446 32.66 53.40 61.04
N THR A 447 32.08 52.54 61.91
CA THR A 447 30.68 52.58 62.43
C THR A 447 29.45 52.69 61.49
N PRO A 448 28.26 52.21 61.92
CA PRO A 448 27.95 51.00 62.72
C PRO A 448 26.67 50.26 62.24
N GLY A 449 26.33 49.12 62.86
CA GLY A 449 24.97 48.52 62.78
C GLY A 449 24.89 47.15 62.09
N PRO A 450 23.85 46.34 62.38
CA PRO A 450 24.15 44.97 62.80
C PRO A 450 23.29 43.81 62.22
N SER A 451 23.78 42.59 62.47
CA SER A 451 23.03 41.34 62.63
C SER A 451 22.15 41.37 63.92
N PRO A 452 21.69 40.24 64.53
CA PRO A 452 21.45 38.85 64.07
C PRO A 452 20.05 38.32 64.48
N LEU A 453 19.80 36.99 64.43
CA LEU A 453 19.67 36.18 65.68
C LEU A 453 19.49 34.65 65.43
N SER A 454 20.18 33.84 66.23
CA SER A 454 20.04 32.37 66.42
C SER A 454 20.47 32.01 67.86
N PRO A 455 20.22 30.78 68.38
CA PRO A 455 21.09 29.58 68.23
C PRO A 455 20.25 28.29 67.96
N GLY A 456 20.70 27.02 67.99
CA GLY A 456 21.94 26.29 68.36
C GLY A 456 21.69 24.76 68.22
N ARG A 457 22.48 23.79 68.71
CA ARG A 457 23.80 23.72 69.37
C ARG A 457 24.24 22.22 69.50
N GLU A 458 25.50 21.86 69.18
CA GLU A 458 26.12 20.50 69.30
C GLU A 458 25.45 19.36 68.46
N GLY A 459 26.04 18.17 68.21
CA GLY A 459 27.31 17.54 68.67
C GLY A 459 27.91 16.54 67.64
N GLU A 460 28.58 15.45 68.08
CA GLU A 460 29.57 14.66 67.29
C GLU A 460 29.30 13.14 67.01
N GLU A 461 30.26 12.49 66.32
CA GLU A 461 30.25 11.20 65.56
C GLU A 461 30.40 9.86 66.39
N PRO A 462 30.79 8.65 65.86
CA PRO A 462 30.99 8.12 64.48
C PRO A 462 30.40 6.69 64.15
N ARG A 463 30.86 6.10 63.03
CA ARG A 463 30.47 4.85 62.30
C ARG A 463 30.82 3.52 63.04
N PRO A 464 30.31 2.29 62.70
CA PRO A 464 29.80 1.80 61.40
C PRO A 464 28.57 0.81 61.42
N THR A 465 28.39 0.05 60.31
CA THR A 465 27.47 -1.07 59.94
C THR A 465 26.76 -1.94 61.01
N ILE A 466 25.52 -2.42 60.72
CA ILE A 466 25.03 -3.84 60.76
C ILE A 466 23.49 -3.97 60.61
N ARG A 467 22.99 -5.13 60.15
CA ARG A 467 21.55 -5.56 60.15
C ARG A 467 21.28 -6.56 61.30
N VAL A 468 20.29 -6.29 62.18
CA VAL A 468 19.31 -7.29 62.76
C VAL A 468 19.93 -8.40 63.70
N PRO A 469 19.19 -9.23 64.52
CA PRO A 469 17.82 -9.26 65.07
C PRO A 469 17.80 -9.01 66.62
N PRO A 470 16.94 -9.62 67.51
CA PRO A 470 16.83 -11.07 67.77
C PRO A 470 15.41 -11.70 67.97
N ASN A 471 15.16 -12.82 67.27
CA ASN A 471 14.45 -14.09 67.65
C ASN A 471 13.18 -14.16 68.56
N GLY A 472 12.21 -15.01 68.16
CA GLY A 472 11.07 -15.43 69.03
C GLY A 472 10.10 -16.55 68.56
N ARG A 473 10.59 -17.75 68.17
CA ARG A 473 9.97 -19.12 68.05
C ARG A 473 8.45 -19.33 68.43
N ARG A 474 7.64 -20.28 67.88
CA ARG A 474 7.91 -21.65 67.31
C ARG A 474 6.62 -22.30 66.69
N ALA A 475 6.78 -23.26 65.74
CA ALA A 475 5.86 -24.39 65.40
C ALA A 475 4.44 -24.07 64.81
N SER A 476 3.74 -24.93 64.04
CA SER A 476 4.07 -26.19 63.30
C SER A 476 3.05 -26.53 62.18
N ARG A 477 3.45 -27.39 61.23
CA ARG A 477 2.67 -28.10 60.17
C ARG A 477 1.61 -29.10 60.75
N PRO A 478 0.71 -29.78 59.98
CA PRO A 478 0.40 -29.73 58.51
C PRO A 478 -1.12 -29.88 58.10
N HIS A 479 -1.37 -30.03 56.79
CA HIS A 479 -2.46 -30.80 56.11
C HIS A 479 -3.94 -30.33 56.05
N SER A 480 -4.26 -29.66 54.92
CA SER A 480 -5.26 -30.06 53.89
C SER A 480 -6.55 -30.86 54.25
N ALA A 481 -7.72 -30.22 54.10
CA ALA A 481 -8.91 -30.71 53.36
C ALA A 481 -10.02 -29.63 53.24
N GLU A 482 -10.80 -29.68 52.15
CA GLU A 482 -12.15 -29.07 52.02
C GLU A 482 -13.23 -30.05 52.59
N PRO A 483 -14.57 -29.78 52.63
CA PRO A 483 -15.32 -28.64 52.05
C PRO A 483 -16.51 -28.06 52.88
N ALA A 484 -17.14 -27.03 52.28
CA ALA A 484 -18.59 -26.74 52.25
C ALA A 484 -19.36 -26.21 53.50
N SER A 485 -20.48 -25.54 53.17
CA SER A 485 -21.66 -25.16 53.99
C SER A 485 -21.49 -24.23 55.21
N GLY A 486 -22.15 -23.06 55.14
CA GLY A 486 -22.78 -22.40 56.31
C GLY A 486 -24.26 -22.81 56.41
N PRO A 487 -25.17 -21.98 56.96
CA PRO A 487 -25.01 -20.69 57.65
C PRO A 487 -25.58 -20.75 59.10
N VAL A 488 -25.82 -19.60 59.76
CA VAL A 488 -27.03 -19.24 60.58
C VAL A 488 -26.78 -17.96 61.41
N SER A 489 -27.84 -17.19 61.71
CA SER A 489 -27.85 -15.93 62.48
C SER A 489 -27.78 -16.17 64.01
N SER A 490 -27.50 -15.21 64.89
CA SER A 490 -28.20 -13.94 65.15
C SER A 490 -27.51 -13.21 66.34
N GLY A 491 -27.75 -11.93 66.66
CA GLY A 491 -28.60 -10.88 66.07
C GLY A 491 -28.71 -9.65 67.01
N HIS A 492 -29.65 -8.74 66.71
CA HIS A 492 -30.03 -7.50 67.44
C HIS A 492 -29.16 -6.23 67.24
N SER A 493 -29.85 -5.13 66.94
CA SER A 493 -29.33 -3.76 66.76
C SER A 493 -29.73 -2.86 67.94
N PRO A 494 -29.39 -1.55 67.92
CA PRO A 494 -30.46 -0.60 67.59
C PRO A 494 -30.06 0.63 66.75
N THR A 495 -30.99 1.03 65.87
CA THR A 495 -31.26 2.39 65.36
C THR A 495 -30.10 3.37 65.06
N THR A 496 -29.95 3.69 63.77
CA THR A 496 -29.45 4.99 63.27
C THR A 496 -30.55 5.70 62.45
N VAL A 497 -30.44 7.02 62.28
CA VAL A 497 -31.44 7.85 61.58
C VAL A 497 -31.35 7.66 60.06
N ASP A 498 -32.49 7.51 59.40
CA ASP A 498 -32.58 7.43 57.94
C ASP A 498 -31.98 8.66 57.26
N ARG A 499 -30.88 8.43 56.54
CA ARG A 499 -30.41 9.27 55.45
C ARG A 499 -30.56 8.44 54.19
N PRO A 500 -31.34 8.89 53.18
CA PRO A 500 -31.56 8.08 51.99
C PRO A 500 -30.20 7.77 51.33
N PRO A 501 -29.96 6.51 50.90
CA PRO A 501 -28.73 6.17 50.22
C PRO A 501 -28.62 6.99 48.93
N PRO A 502 -27.40 7.39 48.49
CA PRO A 502 -27.22 7.91 47.15
C PRO A 502 -27.74 6.85 46.16
N ALA A 503 -28.57 7.28 45.20
CA ALA A 503 -29.34 6.36 44.36
C ALA A 503 -28.41 5.33 43.68
N ALA A 504 -28.63 4.05 43.97
CA ALA A 504 -27.91 2.95 43.33
C ALA A 504 -28.25 2.98 41.83
N TRP A 505 -27.32 3.50 41.04
CA TRP A 505 -27.49 3.71 39.61
C TRP A 505 -27.59 2.35 38.91
N ALA A 506 -28.71 2.09 38.23
CA ALA A 506 -28.88 0.86 37.46
C ALA A 506 -27.80 0.78 36.35
N PRO A 507 -27.23 -0.40 36.07
CA PRO A 507 -26.18 -0.53 35.05
C PRO A 507 -26.73 -0.10 33.68
N ARG A 508 -26.25 1.07 33.22
CA ARG A 508 -26.59 1.68 31.94
C ARG A 508 -25.45 1.33 30.99
N ALA A 509 -25.74 0.67 29.87
CA ALA A 509 -24.72 0.28 28.91
C ALA A 509 -23.91 1.51 28.46
N ALA A 510 -22.57 1.38 28.44
CA ALA A 510 -21.70 2.44 27.97
C ALA A 510 -21.98 2.73 26.48
N PRO A 511 -22.07 4.01 26.06
CA PRO A 511 -22.44 4.33 24.69
C PRO A 511 -21.33 3.95 23.71
N THR A 512 -21.72 3.22 22.66
CA THR A 512 -20.84 2.79 21.57
C THR A 512 -21.28 3.42 20.25
N ARG A 513 -20.33 3.81 19.39
CA ARG A 513 -20.56 4.45 18.09
C ARG A 513 -19.84 3.70 16.97
N SER A 514 -20.51 3.55 15.83
CA SER A 514 -19.94 2.91 14.64
C SER A 514 -18.84 3.77 14.03
N VAL A 515 -17.70 3.18 13.69
CA VAL A 515 -16.63 3.87 12.95
C VAL A 515 -16.89 3.71 11.44
N PRO A 516 -16.87 4.79 10.63
CA PRO A 516 -16.96 4.68 9.17
C PRO A 516 -15.73 3.95 8.60
N PRO A 517 -15.87 3.15 7.53
CA PRO A 517 -14.71 2.59 6.85
C PRO A 517 -13.78 3.71 6.34
N ALA A 518 -12.47 3.49 6.42
CA ALA A 518 -11.46 4.47 6.04
C ALA A 518 -11.68 4.99 4.61
N GLY A 519 -11.70 6.32 4.45
CA GLY A 519 -12.00 7.01 3.19
C GLY A 519 -13.36 7.72 3.12
N ALA A 520 -14.23 7.58 4.12
CA ALA A 520 -15.57 8.21 4.14
C ALA A 520 -15.67 9.58 4.85
N ALA A 521 -14.57 10.20 5.27
CA ALA A 521 -14.56 11.45 6.03
C ALA A 521 -14.82 12.70 5.16
N GLY A 522 -15.51 13.70 5.72
CA GLY A 522 -15.97 14.89 5.01
C GLY A 522 -14.92 16.00 4.80
N ARG A 523 -15.22 16.94 3.89
CA ARG A 523 -14.36 18.10 3.61
C ARG A 523 -14.48 19.19 4.69
N LEU A 524 -13.61 19.15 5.70
CA LEU A 524 -13.33 20.29 6.58
C LEU A 524 -11.82 20.60 6.58
N ASP A 525 -11.45 21.81 6.18
CA ASP A 525 -10.04 22.24 6.00
C ASP A 525 -9.40 22.88 7.25
N GLY A 526 -9.99 22.67 8.43
CA GLY A 526 -9.43 23.10 9.71
C GLY A 526 -10.32 22.80 10.89
N LEU A 527 -9.86 23.17 12.08
CA LEU A 527 -10.55 22.89 13.35
C LEU A 527 -11.59 23.98 13.66
N ALA A 528 -12.86 23.61 13.59
CA ALA A 528 -13.97 24.41 14.09
C ALA A 528 -14.09 24.26 15.61
N PHE A 529 -14.65 25.27 16.27
CA PHE A 529 -15.01 25.19 17.68
C PHE A 529 -16.28 25.98 18.01
N ASP A 530 -17.09 25.44 18.92
CA ASP A 530 -18.23 26.12 19.53
C ASP A 530 -18.05 26.22 21.05
N ARG A 531 -18.77 27.16 21.69
CA ARG A 531 -18.58 27.48 23.11
C ARG A 531 -19.91 27.80 23.80
N ARG A 532 -20.09 27.28 25.02
CA ARG A 532 -21.27 27.51 25.86
C ARG A 532 -20.90 27.44 27.34
N THR A 533 -21.40 28.37 28.16
CA THR A 533 -21.19 28.35 29.61
C THR A 533 -22.35 27.61 30.29
N ILE A 534 -22.04 26.63 31.13
CA ILE A 534 -23.01 25.87 31.93
C ILE A 534 -22.59 25.97 33.39
N GLY A 535 -23.44 26.54 34.24
CA GLY A 535 -23.07 26.88 35.62
C GLY A 535 -21.86 27.83 35.67
N ASP A 536 -20.79 27.41 36.35
CA ASP A 536 -19.51 28.13 36.39
C ASP A 536 -18.39 27.47 35.54
N VAL A 537 -18.78 26.64 34.56
CA VAL A 537 -17.90 25.93 33.62
C VAL A 537 -18.12 26.44 32.18
N LEU A 538 -17.05 26.86 31.52
CA LEU A 538 -17.01 27.11 30.09
C LEU A 538 -16.77 25.79 29.34
N VAL A 539 -17.77 25.32 28.59
CA VAL A 539 -17.65 24.18 27.68
C VAL A 539 -17.23 24.69 26.31
N VAL A 540 -16.17 24.14 25.74
CA VAL A 540 -15.72 24.37 24.37
C VAL A 540 -15.66 23.05 23.63
N ARG A 541 -16.41 22.90 22.55
CA ARG A 541 -16.34 21.74 21.67
C ARG A 541 -15.39 22.04 20.51
N LEU A 542 -14.55 21.09 20.12
CA LEU A 542 -13.66 21.19 18.97
C LEU A 542 -13.94 20.05 17.98
N ALA A 543 -14.01 20.38 16.68
CA ALA A 543 -14.37 19.44 15.62
C ALA A 543 -13.62 19.69 14.31
N GLY A 544 -13.34 18.61 13.56
CA GLY A 544 -12.56 18.64 12.32
C GLY A 544 -11.05 18.37 12.53
N ARG A 545 -10.23 18.85 11.59
CA ARG A 545 -8.77 18.61 11.56
C ARG A 545 -7.98 19.69 12.31
N MET A 546 -7.23 19.30 13.34
CA MET A 546 -6.31 20.19 14.07
C MET A 546 -4.99 20.35 13.28
N THR A 547 -4.96 21.37 12.42
CA THR A 547 -3.83 21.76 11.55
C THR A 547 -3.20 23.10 11.99
N GLU A 548 -2.18 23.58 11.27
CA GLU A 548 -1.65 24.96 11.35
C GLU A 548 -2.69 26.07 11.12
N ALA A 549 -3.84 25.76 10.51
CA ALA A 549 -4.97 26.68 10.43
C ALA A 549 -5.68 26.90 11.79
N PHE A 550 -5.42 26.07 12.80
CA PHE A 550 -5.97 26.21 14.14
C PHE A 550 -5.38 27.43 14.87
N LYS A 551 -6.23 28.44 15.10
CA LYS A 551 -5.84 29.71 15.73
C LYS A 551 -5.80 29.59 17.26
N GLY A 552 -4.93 28.71 17.78
CA GLY A 552 -4.82 28.41 19.20
C GLY A 552 -4.64 29.65 20.08
N ALA A 553 -3.78 30.59 19.66
CA ALA A 553 -3.56 31.87 20.35
C ALA A 553 -4.75 32.87 20.30
N ALA A 554 -5.81 32.59 19.53
CA ALA A 554 -7.09 33.30 19.64
C ALA A 554 -7.96 32.67 20.73
N LEU A 555 -8.26 31.37 20.61
CA LEU A 555 -9.08 30.63 21.57
C LEU A 555 -8.51 30.71 23.00
N ALA A 556 -7.18 30.64 23.17
CA ALA A 556 -6.50 30.77 24.45
C ALA A 556 -6.92 32.01 25.26
N ARG A 557 -7.19 33.15 24.60
CA ARG A 557 -7.58 34.41 25.25
C ARG A 557 -9.01 34.38 25.80
N GLU A 558 -9.82 33.42 25.36
CA GLU A 558 -11.21 33.21 25.81
C GLU A 558 -11.32 32.11 26.89
N LEU A 559 -10.28 31.28 27.05
CA LEU A 559 -10.24 30.23 28.08
C LEU A 559 -9.88 30.79 29.45
N GLU A 560 -10.85 30.85 30.37
CA GLU A 560 -10.72 31.36 31.74
C GLU A 560 -11.69 30.63 32.69
N GLY A 561 -11.36 30.55 33.98
CA GLY A 561 -12.22 29.93 34.99
C GLY A 561 -12.13 28.39 35.01
N LYS A 562 -13.25 27.68 35.13
CA LYS A 562 -13.28 26.22 34.88
C LYS A 562 -13.58 26.01 33.40
N VAL A 563 -12.76 25.22 32.71
CA VAL A 563 -12.95 24.90 31.30
C VAL A 563 -13.11 23.40 31.10
N LEU A 564 -14.07 22.98 30.29
CA LEU A 564 -14.19 21.63 29.76
C LEU A 564 -14.04 21.67 28.24
N LEU A 565 -13.05 20.95 27.70
CA LEU A 565 -12.83 20.77 26.28
C LEU A 565 -13.48 19.45 25.85
N ASP A 566 -14.53 19.53 25.04
CA ASP A 566 -15.14 18.38 24.36
C ASP A 566 -14.42 18.13 23.04
N LEU A 567 -13.77 16.97 22.95
CA LEU A 567 -12.87 16.61 21.85
C LEU A 567 -13.45 15.47 20.98
N SER A 568 -14.75 15.20 21.12
CA SER A 568 -15.49 14.13 20.42
C SER A 568 -15.44 14.18 18.89
N GLY A 569 -15.25 15.38 18.33
CA GLY A 569 -15.20 15.64 16.89
C GLY A 569 -13.80 15.89 16.33
N VAL A 570 -12.72 15.74 17.11
CA VAL A 570 -11.36 15.92 16.59
C VAL A 570 -10.99 14.71 15.73
N GLU A 571 -11.09 14.87 14.41
CA GLU A 571 -10.92 13.81 13.41
C GLU A 571 -9.44 13.46 13.18
N ARG A 572 -8.56 14.47 13.28
CA ARG A 572 -7.12 14.33 13.03
C ARG A 572 -6.33 15.46 13.68
N ILE A 573 -5.05 15.21 13.98
CA ILE A 573 -4.09 16.21 14.49
C ILE A 573 -2.80 16.13 13.65
N THR A 574 -2.18 17.28 13.32
CA THR A 574 -0.86 17.37 12.67
C THR A 574 0.23 17.88 13.63
N SER A 575 1.52 17.70 13.29
CA SER A 575 2.64 18.22 14.11
C SER A 575 2.58 19.74 14.31
N PHE A 576 2.02 20.52 13.37
CA PHE A 576 1.67 21.93 13.62
C PHE A 576 0.47 22.12 14.56
N GLY A 577 -0.60 21.34 14.37
CA GLY A 577 -1.79 21.37 15.23
C GLY A 577 -1.43 21.13 16.70
N VAL A 578 -0.55 20.17 16.97
CA VAL A 578 0.03 19.92 18.31
C VAL A 578 0.73 21.18 18.86
N ARG A 579 1.49 21.91 18.04
CA ARG A 579 2.21 23.13 18.49
C ARG A 579 1.25 24.28 18.81
N GLU A 580 0.21 24.51 18.01
CA GLU A 580 -0.81 25.52 18.30
C GLU A 580 -1.68 25.15 19.50
N TRP A 581 -1.98 23.85 19.69
CA TRP A 581 -2.62 23.32 20.89
C TRP A 581 -1.78 23.52 22.15
N LEU A 582 -0.50 23.13 22.14
CA LEU A 582 0.38 23.32 23.29
C LEU A 582 0.59 24.80 23.62
N GLN A 583 0.69 25.68 22.62
CA GLN A 583 0.70 27.13 22.82
C GLN A 583 -0.62 27.64 23.42
N MET A 584 -1.78 27.17 22.93
CA MET A 584 -3.08 27.53 23.48
C MET A 584 -3.18 27.16 24.96
N ILE A 585 -2.90 25.90 25.30
CA ILE A 585 -2.95 25.39 26.67
C ILE A 585 -1.98 26.17 27.57
N HIS A 586 -0.76 26.45 27.10
CA HIS A 586 0.22 27.23 27.86
C HIS A 586 -0.22 28.69 28.10
N ALA A 587 -0.79 29.36 27.09
CA ALA A 587 -1.27 30.73 27.20
C ALA A 587 -2.60 30.86 27.99
N ALA A 588 -3.39 29.78 28.05
CA ALA A 588 -4.60 29.71 28.88
C ALA A 588 -4.30 29.46 30.37
N GLN A 589 -3.35 28.58 30.68
CA GLN A 589 -3.01 28.10 32.04
C GLN A 589 -3.09 29.16 33.16
N PRO A 590 -2.51 30.39 33.06
CA PRO A 590 -2.57 31.38 34.15
C PRO A 590 -3.97 31.88 34.52
N ARG A 591 -4.97 31.64 33.67
CA ARG A 591 -6.39 32.03 33.88
C ARG A 591 -7.30 30.83 34.15
N LEU A 592 -6.77 29.60 34.16
CA LEU A 592 -7.53 28.38 34.38
C LEU A 592 -7.53 27.99 35.86
N ARG A 593 -8.70 28.04 36.50
CA ARG A 593 -8.96 27.48 37.84
C ARG A 593 -9.08 25.94 37.79
N ALA A 594 -9.57 25.40 36.69
CA ALA A 594 -9.54 23.97 36.38
C ALA A 594 -9.69 23.73 34.87
N LEU A 595 -9.15 22.61 34.38
CA LEU A 595 -9.27 22.18 32.99
C LEU A 595 -9.65 20.69 32.94
N TYR A 596 -10.65 20.36 32.12
CA TYR A 596 -11.13 19.00 31.90
C TYR A 596 -11.12 18.70 30.39
N LEU A 597 -10.67 17.49 30.02
CA LEU A 597 -10.68 16.98 28.64
C LEU A 597 -11.70 15.83 28.59
N ALA A 598 -12.73 15.99 27.77
CA ALA A 598 -13.89 15.10 27.71
C ALA A 598 -14.08 14.53 26.30
N ARG A 599 -14.57 13.28 26.23
CA ARG A 599 -14.87 12.56 25.00
C ARG A 599 -13.71 12.57 23.99
N CYS A 600 -12.48 12.46 24.49
CA CYS A 600 -11.27 12.51 23.67
C CYS A 600 -11.32 11.42 22.59
N SER A 601 -11.23 11.80 21.31
CA SER A 601 -11.11 10.85 20.20
C SER A 601 -9.75 10.13 20.22
N GLU A 602 -9.65 9.01 19.51
CA GLU A 602 -8.42 8.22 19.40
C GLU A 602 -7.18 9.07 18.96
N PRO A 603 -7.24 9.98 17.97
CA PRO A 603 -6.13 10.88 17.65
C PRO A 603 -5.68 11.78 18.82
N VAL A 604 -6.60 12.18 19.70
CA VAL A 604 -6.30 12.97 20.91
C VAL A 604 -5.63 12.10 21.96
N ILE A 605 -6.08 10.86 22.13
CA ILE A 605 -5.50 9.89 23.08
C ILE A 605 -4.08 9.52 22.70
N ASN A 606 -3.82 9.29 21.41
CA ASN A 606 -2.47 9.00 20.90
C ASN A 606 -1.51 10.15 21.23
N GLN A 607 -1.94 11.41 21.11
CA GLN A 607 -1.13 12.58 21.51
C GLN A 607 -0.99 12.73 23.04
N LEU A 608 -2.00 12.36 23.83
CA LEU A 608 -1.93 12.36 25.30
C LEU A 608 -0.92 11.34 25.84
N SER A 609 -0.88 10.13 25.26
CA SER A 609 0.09 9.09 25.64
C SER A 609 1.53 9.46 25.26
N MET A 610 1.74 10.13 24.12
CA MET A 610 3.07 10.55 23.67
C MET A 610 3.59 11.83 24.36
N ILE A 611 2.72 12.81 24.64
CA ILE A 611 3.13 14.17 25.01
C ILE A 611 2.60 14.55 26.40
N ARG A 612 3.45 14.38 27.42
CA ARG A 612 3.16 14.66 28.87
C ARG A 612 2.61 16.06 29.21
N ARG A 613 2.63 17.02 28.27
CA ARG A 613 2.10 18.38 28.44
C ARG A 613 0.85 18.66 27.59
N PHE A 614 0.33 17.67 26.86
CA PHE A 614 -0.82 17.85 25.96
C PHE A 614 -2.10 18.24 26.72
N ALA A 615 -2.35 17.66 27.91
CA ALA A 615 -3.42 18.10 28.81
C ALA A 615 -3.08 19.37 29.63
N GLY A 616 -1.82 19.84 29.61
CA GLY A 616 -1.33 20.85 30.55
C GLY A 616 -1.43 20.37 32.00
N ASN A 617 -2.13 21.13 32.84
CA ASN A 617 -2.54 20.74 34.20
C ASN A 617 -3.99 20.20 34.24
N GLY A 618 -4.59 19.93 33.08
CA GLY A 618 -5.95 19.42 32.96
C GLY A 618 -6.07 17.92 33.22
N ARG A 619 -7.32 17.48 33.43
CA ARG A 619 -7.67 16.07 33.70
C ARG A 619 -8.51 15.49 32.57
N VAL A 620 -8.17 14.29 32.10
CA VAL A 620 -9.05 13.53 31.20
C VAL A 620 -10.17 12.90 32.03
N VAL A 621 -11.42 13.16 31.64
CA VAL A 621 -12.63 12.67 32.33
C VAL A 621 -13.38 11.62 31.53
N SER A 622 -13.28 11.65 30.20
CA SER A 622 -13.77 10.58 29.31
C SER A 622 -13.06 10.60 27.95
N PHE A 623 -13.03 9.44 27.29
CA PHE A 623 -12.33 9.23 26.02
C PHE A 623 -12.90 8.03 25.26
N TYR A 624 -12.70 7.96 23.95
CA TYR A 624 -13.10 6.80 23.15
C TYR A 624 -11.98 5.75 23.12
N ALA A 625 -12.38 4.49 23.01
CA ALA A 625 -11.51 3.32 22.92
C ALA A 625 -11.98 2.41 21.76
N PRO A 626 -11.07 1.89 20.91
CA PRO A 626 -11.42 1.11 19.72
C PRO A 626 -11.72 -0.37 20.01
N TYR A 627 -12.73 -0.92 19.34
CA TYR A 627 -13.13 -2.33 19.45
C TYR A 627 -13.52 -2.90 18.07
N CYS A 628 -13.23 -4.18 17.86
CA CYS A 628 -13.71 -4.97 16.74
C CYS A 628 -14.76 -5.98 17.22
N CYS A 629 -15.91 -6.05 16.54
CA CYS A 629 -16.98 -6.98 16.92
C CYS A 629 -16.69 -8.42 16.49
N GLU A 630 -16.58 -9.33 17.45
CA GLU A 630 -16.32 -10.76 17.23
C GLU A 630 -17.41 -11.45 16.37
N SER A 631 -18.64 -10.94 16.41
CA SER A 631 -19.79 -11.52 15.72
C SER A 631 -20.03 -11.02 14.30
N CYS A 632 -19.51 -9.85 13.92
CA CYS A 632 -19.78 -9.26 12.61
C CYS A 632 -18.61 -8.50 11.94
N GLY A 633 -17.42 -8.49 12.55
CA GLY A 633 -16.21 -7.85 12.03
C GLY A 633 -16.30 -6.32 11.88
N ALA A 634 -17.30 -5.69 12.48
CA ALA A 634 -17.44 -4.23 12.45
C ALA A 634 -16.56 -3.58 13.53
N GLN A 635 -15.72 -2.62 13.14
CA GLN A 635 -15.04 -1.73 14.07
C GLN A 635 -16.00 -0.68 14.62
N PHE A 636 -15.85 -0.36 15.90
CA PHE A 636 -16.64 0.61 16.64
C PHE A 636 -15.85 1.18 17.82
N GLU A 637 -16.22 2.37 18.29
CA GLU A 637 -15.66 2.96 19.50
C GLU A 637 -16.62 2.80 20.68
N ARG A 638 -16.07 2.57 21.88
CA ARG A 638 -16.77 2.70 23.16
C ARG A 638 -16.33 3.99 23.85
N LEU A 639 -17.27 4.77 24.38
CA LEU A 639 -16.90 5.84 25.32
C LEU A 639 -16.53 5.20 26.67
N VAL A 640 -15.34 5.56 27.17
CA VAL A 640 -14.81 5.21 28.49
C VAL A 640 -14.92 6.42 29.39
N ASP A 641 -15.46 6.24 30.59
CA ASP A 641 -15.55 7.29 31.62
C ASP A 641 -14.56 6.99 32.75
N CYS A 642 -13.66 7.94 33.03
CA CYS A 642 -12.53 7.73 33.94
C CYS A 642 -12.93 7.56 35.42
N ALA A 643 -14.21 7.72 35.79
CA ALA A 643 -14.73 7.47 37.12
C ALA A 643 -15.67 6.26 37.18
N HIS A 644 -16.39 5.93 36.10
CA HIS A 644 -17.22 4.73 36.02
C HIS A 644 -16.37 3.48 35.75
N ASP A 645 -15.50 3.53 34.75
CA ASP A 645 -14.64 2.42 34.33
C ASP A 645 -13.34 2.32 35.17
N ALA A 646 -13.26 3.07 36.28
CA ALA A 646 -12.05 3.26 37.08
C ALA A 646 -11.42 1.96 37.61
N ALA A 647 -12.22 0.90 37.82
CA ALA A 647 -11.71 -0.41 38.25
C ALA A 647 -10.89 -1.08 37.14
N SER A 648 -11.45 -1.22 35.92
CA SER A 648 -10.74 -1.79 34.77
C SER A 648 -9.50 -0.98 34.41
N LEU A 649 -9.62 0.35 34.44
CA LEU A 649 -8.50 1.25 34.16
C LEU A 649 -7.38 1.16 35.21
N ALA A 650 -7.69 0.94 36.48
CA ALA A 650 -6.68 0.72 37.54
C ALA A 650 -5.95 -0.63 37.39
N GLU A 651 -6.56 -1.61 36.71
CA GLU A 651 -5.94 -2.89 36.36
C GLU A 651 -5.25 -2.86 34.98
N GLY A 652 -5.26 -1.73 34.26
CA GLY A 652 -4.71 -1.62 32.90
C GLY A 652 -5.51 -2.36 31.82
N LYS A 653 -6.79 -2.67 32.08
CA LYS A 653 -7.64 -3.51 31.22
C LYS A 653 -8.68 -2.69 30.45
N PRO A 654 -9.00 -3.07 29.20
CA PRO A 654 -10.11 -2.49 28.48
C PRO A 654 -11.44 -2.86 29.16
N PRO A 655 -12.39 -1.92 29.30
CA PRO A 655 -13.75 -2.24 29.77
C PRO A 655 -14.55 -3.04 28.74
N ASP A 656 -15.61 -3.73 29.17
CA ASP A 656 -16.50 -4.49 28.28
C ASP A 656 -17.27 -3.58 27.30
N ALA A 657 -17.43 -4.04 26.05
CA ALA A 657 -18.06 -3.30 24.96
C ALA A 657 -19.04 -4.15 24.14
N VAL A 658 -20.13 -3.53 23.68
CA VAL A 658 -21.19 -4.16 22.88
C VAL A 658 -21.34 -3.44 21.54
N CYS A 659 -21.34 -4.20 20.46
CA CYS A 659 -21.32 -3.68 19.09
C CYS A 659 -22.66 -2.99 18.72
N PRO A 660 -22.65 -1.70 18.32
CA PRO A 660 -23.87 -0.95 17.98
C PRO A 660 -24.56 -1.41 16.69
N ARG A 661 -23.99 -2.38 15.97
CA ARG A 661 -24.53 -2.93 14.71
C ARG A 661 -25.34 -4.21 14.89
N CYS A 662 -24.97 -5.08 15.85
CA CYS A 662 -25.54 -6.42 15.99
C CYS A 662 -25.63 -6.93 17.44
N ASP A 663 -25.40 -6.07 18.43
CA ASP A 663 -25.46 -6.38 19.87
C ASP A 663 -24.50 -7.50 20.34
N GLY A 664 -23.51 -7.86 19.51
CA GLY A 664 -22.46 -8.84 19.81
C GLY A 664 -21.29 -8.24 20.61
N ALA A 665 -20.47 -9.09 21.19
CA ALA A 665 -19.28 -8.68 21.94
C ALA A 665 -18.26 -7.94 21.07
N GLY A 666 -17.53 -6.99 21.67
CA GLY A 666 -16.35 -6.36 21.08
C GLY A 666 -15.07 -6.80 21.77
N ALA A 667 -14.11 -7.31 20.99
CA ALA A 667 -12.72 -7.40 21.41
C ALA A 667 -12.07 -6.01 21.28
N PHE A 668 -11.19 -5.65 22.22
CA PHE A 668 -10.43 -4.40 22.17
C PHE A 668 -9.37 -4.48 21.05
N ASP A 669 -9.24 -3.41 20.25
CA ASP A 669 -8.52 -3.44 18.95
C ASP A 669 -7.13 -2.76 19.01
N ASP A 670 -6.51 -2.67 20.19
CA ASP A 670 -5.18 -2.07 20.41
C ASP A 670 -4.44 -2.71 21.62
N ASP A 671 -3.20 -2.28 21.91
CA ASP A 671 -2.43 -2.66 23.09
C ASP A 671 -2.88 -1.89 24.34
N ALA A 672 -3.45 -2.60 25.31
CA ALA A 672 -4.06 -1.99 26.49
C ALA A 672 -3.06 -1.25 27.40
N GLU A 673 -1.85 -1.79 27.59
CA GLU A 673 -0.83 -1.17 28.45
C GLU A 673 -0.36 0.19 27.87
N THR A 674 -0.17 0.24 26.55
CA THR A 674 0.18 1.47 25.83
C THR A 674 -1.00 2.45 25.77
N TYR A 675 -2.20 1.98 25.40
CA TYR A 675 -3.37 2.83 25.16
C TYR A 675 -3.85 3.52 26.44
N PHE A 676 -3.92 2.80 27.57
CA PHE A 676 -4.34 3.37 28.85
C PHE A 676 -3.21 4.05 29.64
N GLY A 677 -1.97 4.06 29.14
CA GLY A 677 -0.79 4.62 29.82
C GLY A 677 -0.87 6.12 30.20
N PHE A 678 -1.69 6.90 29.50
CA PHE A 678 -1.97 8.31 29.87
C PHE A 678 -2.88 8.42 31.12
N VAL A 679 -3.70 7.41 31.43
CA VAL A 679 -4.72 7.47 32.50
C VAL A 679 -4.07 7.62 33.87
N ALA A 680 -2.93 6.97 34.10
CA ALA A 680 -2.14 7.11 35.33
C ALA A 680 -1.51 8.51 35.52
N GLN A 681 -1.42 9.32 34.44
CA GLN A 681 -0.80 10.65 34.46
C GLN A 681 -1.83 11.80 34.40
N HIS A 682 -2.97 11.58 33.75
CA HIS A 682 -3.98 12.60 33.47
C HIS A 682 -5.42 12.22 33.83
N GLY A 683 -5.69 10.95 34.17
CA GLY A 683 -7.02 10.47 34.57
C GLY A 683 -7.20 10.37 36.09
N ALA A 684 -8.20 9.59 36.51
CA ALA A 684 -8.44 9.14 37.89
C ALA A 684 -8.33 10.22 39.00
N GLY A 685 -9.25 11.19 38.99
CA GLY A 685 -9.47 12.10 40.12
C GLY A 685 -10.95 12.41 40.31
N ALA A 686 -11.37 12.79 41.52
CA ALA A 686 -12.76 13.14 41.80
C ALA A 686 -13.27 14.23 40.82
N ILE A 687 -14.31 13.90 40.06
CA ILE A 687 -14.96 14.78 39.09
C ILE A 687 -16.04 15.59 39.85
N PRO A 688 -16.04 16.93 39.79
CA PRO A 688 -17.05 17.75 40.45
C PRO A 688 -18.48 17.45 39.94
N PRO A 689 -19.52 17.57 40.79
CA PRO A 689 -20.91 17.32 40.39
C PRO A 689 -21.33 18.10 39.13
N GLU A 690 -20.98 19.38 39.03
CA GLU A 690 -21.29 20.21 37.88
C GLU A 690 -20.62 19.74 36.58
N VAL A 691 -19.42 19.15 36.66
CA VAL A 691 -18.74 18.56 35.50
C VAL A 691 -19.39 17.22 35.13
N ARG A 692 -19.82 16.42 36.12
CA ARG A 692 -20.55 15.18 35.90
C ARG A 692 -21.92 15.42 35.25
N GLU A 693 -22.64 16.46 35.65
CA GLU A 693 -23.90 16.85 35.01
C GLU A 693 -23.69 17.27 33.55
N ILE A 694 -22.64 18.05 33.26
CA ILE A 694 -22.28 18.43 31.89
C ILE A 694 -21.93 17.21 31.03
N LEU A 695 -21.18 16.24 31.54
CA LEU A 695 -20.87 14.99 30.83
C LEU A 695 -22.15 14.20 30.51
N LEU A 696 -23.04 14.05 31.49
CA LEU A 696 -24.35 13.39 31.31
C LEU A 696 -25.31 14.17 30.39
N GLU A 697 -25.09 15.46 30.14
CA GLU A 697 -25.82 16.24 29.14
C GLU A 697 -25.22 16.04 27.74
N LEU A 698 -23.89 16.09 27.62
CA LEU A 698 -23.16 15.82 26.39
C LEU A 698 -23.44 14.39 25.86
N GLU A 699 -23.40 13.39 26.74
CA GLU A 699 -23.79 12.00 26.42
C GLU A 699 -25.24 11.89 25.90
N LYS A 700 -26.17 12.72 26.38
CA LYS A 700 -27.56 12.75 25.89
C LYS A 700 -27.74 13.59 24.62
N ALA A 701 -26.77 14.41 24.26
CA ALA A 701 -26.71 15.09 22.97
C ALA A 701 -26.13 14.18 21.88
N ASP A 702 -25.28 13.22 22.26
CA ASP A 702 -24.72 12.18 21.39
C ASP A 702 -25.51 10.85 21.41
N GLU A 703 -26.44 10.62 22.37
CA GLU A 703 -27.51 9.62 22.22
C GLU A 703 -28.24 9.91 20.90
N PRO A 704 -28.14 9.03 19.89
CA PRO A 704 -28.17 9.46 18.49
C PRO A 704 -29.42 10.26 18.15
N ALA A 705 -29.21 11.56 17.96
CA ALA A 705 -30.23 12.43 17.42
C ALA A 705 -30.65 11.85 16.08
N VAL A 706 -31.96 11.71 15.87
CA VAL A 706 -32.56 10.85 14.83
C VAL A 706 -32.23 11.28 13.37
N GLY A 707 -31.40 12.30 13.18
CA GLY A 707 -30.75 12.65 11.92
C GLY A 707 -29.51 11.81 11.57
N ASP A 708 -28.76 11.27 12.54
CA ASP A 708 -27.49 10.55 12.28
C ASP A 708 -27.70 9.18 11.57
N VAL A 709 -28.95 8.78 11.40
CA VAL A 709 -29.42 7.66 10.59
C VAL A 709 -29.49 8.01 9.08
N VAL A 710 -29.50 9.29 8.72
CA VAL A 710 -29.79 9.78 7.37
C VAL A 710 -28.73 10.77 6.88
N GLU A 711 -27.82 10.27 6.05
CA GLU A 711 -26.80 11.07 5.37
C GLU A 711 -27.48 12.00 4.33
N LYS A 712 -27.25 13.32 4.43
CA LYS A 712 -27.78 14.33 3.50
C LYS A 712 -26.67 14.93 2.65
N SER A 713 -26.76 14.77 1.34
CA SER A 713 -25.87 15.42 0.36
C SER A 713 -26.68 16.24 -0.66
N VAL A 714 -26.06 17.27 -1.24
CA VAL A 714 -26.70 18.19 -2.19
C VAL A 714 -25.78 18.43 -3.38
N GLU A 715 -26.26 18.12 -4.58
CA GLU A 715 -25.54 18.28 -5.84
C GLU A 715 -26.40 19.07 -6.84
N GLY A 716 -26.07 20.36 -7.00
CA GLY A 716 -26.81 21.27 -7.89
C GLY A 716 -28.26 21.47 -7.44
N ARG A 717 -29.20 20.80 -8.12
CA ARG A 717 -30.64 20.79 -7.78
C ARG A 717 -31.12 19.48 -7.14
N VAL A 718 -30.23 18.52 -6.90
CA VAL A 718 -30.58 17.21 -6.34
C VAL A 718 -30.14 17.14 -4.88
N THR A 719 -31.07 16.92 -3.96
CA THR A 719 -30.77 16.59 -2.55
C THR A 719 -30.98 15.10 -2.34
N ARG A 720 -29.93 14.37 -1.97
CA ARG A 720 -29.98 12.93 -1.66
C ARG A 720 -30.01 12.73 -0.14
N LEU A 721 -30.86 11.81 0.30
CA LEU A 721 -31.05 11.38 1.68
C LEU A 721 -30.90 9.86 1.75
N LYS A 722 -29.79 9.39 2.31
CA LYS A 722 -29.42 7.96 2.36
C LYS A 722 -29.60 7.40 3.76
N VAL A 723 -30.46 6.39 3.89
CA VAL A 723 -30.94 5.87 5.19
C VAL A 723 -30.18 4.61 5.57
N GLY A 724 -29.34 4.69 6.61
CA GLY A 724 -28.44 3.62 7.03
C GLY A 724 -29.00 2.66 8.10
N SER A 725 -30.25 2.80 8.54
CA SER A 725 -30.80 2.01 9.65
C SER A 725 -32.26 1.56 9.44
N LYS A 726 -32.82 0.83 10.42
CA LYS A 726 -34.17 0.25 10.35
C LYS A 726 -35.23 1.37 10.26
N LEU A 727 -36.09 1.32 9.24
CA LEU A 727 -37.24 2.23 9.10
C LEU A 727 -38.32 1.89 10.13
N THR A 728 -38.20 2.45 11.33
CA THR A 728 -39.17 2.25 12.42
C THR A 728 -39.94 3.53 12.77
N ALA A 729 -40.87 3.41 13.73
CA ALA A 729 -41.63 4.55 14.26
C ALA A 729 -40.75 5.67 14.84
N THR A 730 -39.51 5.40 15.26
CA THR A 730 -38.64 6.40 15.92
C THR A 730 -38.22 7.54 14.99
N ILE A 731 -38.22 7.34 13.66
CA ILE A 731 -37.68 8.31 12.71
C ILE A 731 -38.54 9.59 12.65
N ARG A 732 -37.93 10.72 13.01
CA ARG A 732 -38.57 12.04 13.11
C ARG A 732 -38.50 12.80 11.78
N TRP A 733 -39.15 12.24 10.76
CA TRP A 733 -39.13 12.76 9.40
C TRP A 733 -39.39 14.26 9.24
N SER A 734 -40.26 14.86 10.06
CA SER A 734 -40.58 16.29 9.99
C SER A 734 -39.41 17.25 10.27
N ARG A 735 -38.25 16.76 10.72
CA ARG A 735 -36.99 17.54 10.80
C ARG A 735 -36.01 17.20 9.69
N ILE A 736 -36.12 16.03 9.09
CA ILE A 736 -35.27 15.54 7.98
C ILE A 736 -35.70 16.16 6.66
N ILE A 737 -37.01 16.33 6.48
CA ILE A 737 -37.65 16.88 5.27
C ILE A 737 -37.82 18.41 5.30
N ASP A 738 -37.43 19.05 6.40
CA ASP A 738 -37.57 20.50 6.57
C ASP A 738 -36.53 21.24 5.73
N GLY A 739 -36.95 22.31 5.04
CA GLY A 739 -36.10 23.03 4.08
C GLY A 739 -35.52 22.16 2.96
N LEU A 740 -36.30 21.21 2.42
CA LEU A 740 -35.97 20.54 1.15
C LEU A 740 -36.63 21.26 -0.02
N GLU A 741 -35.83 21.52 -1.05
CA GLU A 741 -36.23 22.17 -2.31
C GLU A 741 -35.57 21.42 -3.49
N GLY A 742 -36.01 21.69 -4.73
CA GLY A 742 -35.46 21.02 -5.92
C GLY A 742 -35.91 19.56 -6.04
N GLN A 743 -35.03 18.68 -6.53
CA GLN A 743 -35.32 17.25 -6.65
C GLN A 743 -34.80 16.50 -5.43
N VAL A 744 -35.63 15.67 -4.78
CA VAL A 744 -35.22 14.86 -3.62
C VAL A 744 -35.06 13.39 -4.02
N VAL A 745 -34.00 12.74 -3.55
CA VAL A 745 -33.77 11.29 -3.71
C VAL A 745 -33.66 10.65 -2.34
N PHE A 746 -34.51 9.67 -2.03
CA PHE A 746 -34.39 8.81 -0.87
C PHE A 746 -33.72 7.49 -1.26
N ASP A 747 -32.49 7.28 -0.81
CA ASP A 747 -31.80 6.00 -0.93
C ASP A 747 -32.12 5.14 0.30
N LEU A 748 -32.92 4.09 0.06
CA LEU A 748 -33.33 3.09 1.05
C LEU A 748 -32.63 1.74 0.82
N SER A 749 -31.67 1.65 -0.10
CA SER A 749 -31.03 0.39 -0.54
C SER A 749 -30.33 -0.39 0.57
N ASN A 750 -29.92 0.30 1.64
CA ASN A 750 -29.21 -0.27 2.79
C ASN A 750 -30.10 -0.39 4.05
N VAL A 751 -31.42 -0.17 3.96
CA VAL A 751 -32.35 -0.32 5.08
C VAL A 751 -32.54 -1.81 5.43
N PRO A 752 -32.13 -2.28 6.62
CA PRO A 752 -32.14 -3.72 6.92
C PRO A 752 -33.50 -4.25 7.39
N ALA A 753 -34.44 -3.39 7.80
CA ALA A 753 -35.82 -3.75 8.14
C ALA A 753 -36.75 -2.53 8.12
N VAL A 754 -38.06 -2.76 7.97
CA VAL A 754 -39.12 -1.75 7.99
C VAL A 754 -40.25 -2.21 8.91
N THR A 755 -40.79 -1.34 9.76
CA THR A 755 -42.04 -1.61 10.52
C THR A 755 -43.23 -0.91 9.85
N ALA A 756 -44.45 -1.42 10.08
CA ALA A 756 -45.67 -0.83 9.52
C ALA A 756 -45.83 0.67 9.88
N ASP A 757 -45.54 1.03 11.13
CA ASP A 757 -45.54 2.43 11.60
C ASP A 757 -44.41 3.25 10.96
N GLY A 758 -43.24 2.66 10.73
CA GLY A 758 -42.13 3.31 10.04
C GLY A 758 -42.49 3.66 8.60
N ALA A 759 -43.08 2.72 7.86
CA ALA A 759 -43.58 2.93 6.50
C ALA A 759 -44.69 3.99 6.46
N ALA A 760 -45.65 3.95 7.39
CA ALA A 760 -46.72 4.93 7.48
C ALA A 760 -46.21 6.34 7.83
N ARG A 761 -45.18 6.46 8.69
CA ARG A 761 -44.54 7.75 9.00
C ARG A 761 -43.72 8.28 7.83
N PHE A 762 -43.06 7.42 7.04
CA PHE A 762 -42.37 7.83 5.81
C PHE A 762 -43.35 8.30 4.74
N GLU A 763 -44.43 7.56 4.47
CA GLU A 763 -45.51 8.00 3.55
C GLU A 763 -46.09 9.36 3.96
N SER A 764 -46.26 9.60 5.26
CA SER A 764 -46.69 10.89 5.81
C SER A 764 -45.63 11.99 5.76
N ALA A 765 -44.35 11.64 5.58
CA ALA A 765 -43.28 12.58 5.28
C ALA A 765 -43.29 13.00 3.81
N LEU A 766 -43.44 12.04 2.89
CA LEU A 766 -43.50 12.31 1.45
C LEU A 766 -44.66 13.28 1.12
N ARG A 767 -45.83 13.10 1.76
CA ARG A 767 -46.97 14.04 1.64
C ARG A 767 -46.69 15.47 2.12
N LYS A 768 -45.70 15.69 3.01
CA LYS A 768 -45.33 17.03 3.48
C LYS A 768 -44.33 17.74 2.57
N LEU A 769 -43.72 17.00 1.64
CA LEU A 769 -42.89 17.54 0.56
C LEU A 769 -43.71 17.84 -0.70
N ASP A 770 -44.92 17.29 -0.81
CA ASP A 770 -45.79 17.48 -1.97
C ASP A 770 -46.13 18.98 -2.15
N GLY A 771 -45.71 19.56 -3.29
CA GLY A 771 -45.79 21.00 -3.55
C GLY A 771 -44.65 21.86 -3.00
N ALA A 772 -43.73 21.31 -2.20
CA ALA A 772 -42.50 22.00 -1.74
C ALA A 772 -41.25 21.66 -2.58
N VAL A 773 -41.27 20.54 -3.30
CA VAL A 773 -40.14 20.04 -4.12
C VAL A 773 -40.56 19.83 -5.58
N GLU A 774 -39.60 19.87 -6.51
CA GLU A 774 -39.83 19.66 -7.96
C GLU A 774 -40.15 18.19 -8.29
N ALA A 775 -39.55 17.23 -7.57
CA ALA A 775 -39.76 15.80 -7.73
C ALA A 775 -39.22 15.02 -6.52
N ILE A 776 -39.76 13.82 -6.27
CA ILE A 776 -39.24 12.87 -5.28
C ILE A 776 -38.97 11.52 -5.96
N ARG A 777 -37.75 10.99 -5.81
CA ARG A 777 -37.36 9.63 -6.23
C ARG A 777 -37.01 8.77 -5.03
N ILE A 778 -37.28 7.47 -5.13
CA ILE A 778 -36.99 6.47 -4.09
C ILE A 778 -36.25 5.31 -4.72
N GLU A 779 -35.01 5.09 -4.28
CA GLU A 779 -34.15 3.97 -4.68
C GLU A 779 -34.18 2.89 -3.60
N GLY A 780 -34.16 1.61 -4.00
CA GLY A 780 -34.14 0.49 -3.04
C GLY A 780 -35.41 0.33 -2.20
N CYS A 781 -36.57 0.76 -2.72
CA CYS A 781 -37.83 0.82 -1.96
C CYS A 781 -38.24 -0.56 -1.37
N PRO A 782 -38.31 -0.72 -0.04
CA PRO A 782 -38.68 -2.00 0.57
C PRO A 782 -40.15 -2.38 0.38
N ARG A 783 -40.42 -3.69 0.34
CA ARG A 783 -41.77 -4.29 0.15
C ARG A 783 -42.91 -3.59 0.91
N LEU A 784 -42.81 -3.47 2.23
CA LEU A 784 -43.85 -2.87 3.10
C LEU A 784 -44.14 -1.39 2.81
N LEU A 785 -43.26 -0.70 2.08
CA LEU A 785 -43.47 0.65 1.60
C LEU A 785 -44.03 0.65 0.18
N ALA A 786 -43.47 -0.17 -0.72
CA ALA A 786 -43.92 -0.31 -2.10
C ALA A 786 -45.39 -0.79 -2.20
N GLU A 787 -45.83 -1.70 -1.32
CA GLU A 787 -47.24 -2.14 -1.20
C GLU A 787 -48.22 -0.98 -0.89
N ARG A 788 -47.73 0.15 -0.35
CA ARG A 788 -48.55 1.32 0.01
C ARG A 788 -48.81 2.29 -1.15
N THR A 789 -48.06 2.17 -2.26
CA THR A 789 -48.28 3.00 -3.48
C THR A 789 -49.62 2.73 -4.17
N ALA A 790 -50.27 1.61 -3.87
CA ALA A 790 -51.62 1.31 -4.32
C ALA A 790 -52.71 2.16 -3.62
N GLY A 791 -52.41 2.76 -2.47
CA GLY A 791 -53.36 3.54 -1.68
C GLY A 791 -53.58 4.96 -2.21
N PRO A 792 -54.76 5.57 -1.98
CA PRO A 792 -55.10 6.92 -2.43
C PRO A 792 -54.38 8.04 -1.66
N SER A 793 -53.48 7.69 -0.74
CA SER A 793 -52.74 8.62 0.13
C SER A 793 -51.28 8.80 -0.26
N TRP A 794 -50.82 8.15 -1.33
CA TRP A 794 -49.46 8.30 -1.86
C TRP A 794 -49.31 9.60 -2.67
N PRO A 795 -48.22 10.40 -2.50
CA PRO A 795 -48.05 11.68 -3.20
C PRO A 795 -47.83 11.52 -4.72
N GLU A 796 -48.32 12.47 -5.52
CA GLU A 796 -48.17 12.41 -6.98
C GLU A 796 -46.71 12.64 -7.43
N LEU A 797 -45.95 13.44 -6.68
CA LEU A 797 -44.53 13.71 -6.96
C LEU A 797 -43.58 12.56 -6.55
N ALA A 798 -44.07 11.51 -5.87
CA ALA A 798 -43.25 10.45 -5.29
C ALA A 798 -43.13 9.19 -6.17
N ARG A 799 -42.04 9.11 -6.94
CA ARG A 799 -41.67 7.95 -7.77
C ARG A 799 -40.87 6.91 -7.00
N ILE A 800 -41.16 5.63 -7.24
CA ILE A 800 -40.22 4.55 -6.93
C ILE A 800 -39.43 4.29 -8.21
N GLU A 801 -38.11 4.48 -8.13
CA GLU A 801 -37.18 4.26 -9.22
C GLU A 801 -36.75 2.78 -9.25
N SER A 802 -36.42 2.23 -8.08
CA SER A 802 -36.10 0.81 -7.90
C SER A 802 -36.70 0.24 -6.61
N ALA A 803 -37.12 -1.03 -6.65
CA ALA A 803 -37.85 -1.69 -5.55
C ALA A 803 -37.23 -3.04 -5.17
N VAL A 804 -37.29 -3.41 -3.89
CA VAL A 804 -36.77 -4.66 -3.35
C VAL A 804 -37.88 -5.71 -3.34
N VAL A 805 -37.73 -6.75 -4.17
CA VAL A 805 -38.77 -7.75 -4.47
C VAL A 805 -38.23 -9.18 -4.32
N GLU A 806 -39.07 -10.12 -3.92
CA GLU A 806 -38.73 -11.54 -3.79
C GLU A 806 -39.14 -12.34 -5.03
N GLY A 807 -38.18 -12.97 -5.72
CA GLY A 807 -38.43 -13.95 -6.79
C GLY A 807 -37.95 -15.34 -6.38
N ARG A 808 -38.50 -16.41 -6.97
CA ARG A 808 -38.12 -17.81 -6.70
C ARG A 808 -37.45 -18.44 -7.91
N CYS A 809 -36.28 -19.07 -7.76
CA CYS A 809 -35.70 -19.85 -8.87
C CYS A 809 -36.53 -21.13 -9.10
N ALA A 810 -37.05 -21.32 -10.32
CA ALA A 810 -37.78 -22.54 -10.66
C ALA A 810 -36.91 -23.82 -10.64
N SER A 811 -35.59 -23.69 -10.86
CA SER A 811 -34.64 -24.82 -10.87
C SER A 811 -34.11 -25.22 -9.48
N CYS A 812 -33.86 -24.27 -8.58
CA CYS A 812 -33.26 -24.53 -7.26
C CYS A 812 -34.16 -24.16 -6.06
N SER A 813 -35.43 -23.83 -6.32
CA SER A 813 -36.50 -23.48 -5.37
C SER A 813 -36.23 -22.30 -4.41
N ALA A 814 -35.03 -21.74 -4.40
CA ALA A 814 -34.63 -20.67 -3.50
C ALA A 814 -35.37 -19.35 -3.81
N THR A 815 -35.99 -18.77 -2.78
CA THR A 815 -36.41 -17.36 -2.79
C THR A 815 -35.17 -16.46 -2.78
N ARG A 816 -35.21 -15.38 -3.56
CA ARG A 816 -34.14 -14.41 -3.75
C ARG A 816 -34.71 -13.00 -3.73
N THR A 817 -34.28 -12.23 -2.75
CA THR A 817 -34.46 -10.79 -2.69
C THR A 817 -33.61 -10.13 -3.76
N VAL A 818 -34.21 -9.35 -4.65
CA VAL A 818 -33.56 -8.68 -5.77
C VAL A 818 -34.08 -7.26 -5.93
N LEU A 819 -33.23 -6.38 -6.45
CA LEU A 819 -33.63 -5.03 -6.85
C LEU A 819 -34.24 -5.08 -8.26
N VAL A 820 -35.41 -4.47 -8.43
CA VAL A 820 -36.13 -4.36 -9.70
C VAL A 820 -36.26 -2.88 -10.05
N GLU A 821 -35.61 -2.46 -11.14
CA GLU A 821 -35.75 -1.13 -11.74
C GLU A 821 -37.18 -0.97 -12.27
N VAL A 822 -37.98 -0.09 -11.66
CA VAL A 822 -39.43 -0.04 -11.87
C VAL A 822 -39.77 0.60 -13.21
N ASP A 823 -39.30 1.81 -13.46
CA ASP A 823 -39.57 2.53 -14.72
C ASP A 823 -38.99 1.79 -15.94
N ARG A 824 -37.81 1.15 -15.80
CA ARG A 824 -37.17 0.34 -16.86
C ARG A 824 -38.01 -0.88 -17.28
N HIS A 825 -38.74 -1.49 -16.35
CA HIS A 825 -39.56 -2.69 -16.61
C HIS A 825 -41.06 -2.41 -16.66
N ALA A 826 -41.50 -1.15 -16.50
CA ALA A 826 -42.90 -0.76 -16.40
C ALA A 826 -43.85 -1.32 -17.49
N PRO A 827 -43.45 -1.53 -18.76
CA PRO A 827 -44.30 -2.21 -19.74
C PRO A 827 -44.56 -3.70 -19.42
N LEU A 828 -43.54 -4.41 -18.94
CA LEU A 828 -43.61 -5.84 -18.61
C LEU A 828 -44.39 -6.07 -17.32
N LEU A 829 -44.10 -5.27 -16.28
CA LEU A 829 -44.75 -5.35 -14.97
C LEU A 829 -46.27 -5.14 -15.07
N ARG A 830 -46.73 -4.25 -15.96
CA ARG A 830 -48.17 -4.06 -16.26
C ARG A 830 -48.81 -5.24 -16.96
N GLY A 831 -48.07 -5.97 -17.79
CA GLY A 831 -48.54 -7.20 -18.43
C GLY A 831 -48.65 -8.40 -17.48
N GLY A 832 -48.37 -8.22 -16.18
CA GLY A 832 -48.24 -9.32 -15.22
C GLY A 832 -47.03 -10.22 -15.49
N GLN A 833 -46.12 -9.79 -16.37
CA GLN A 833 -44.94 -10.54 -16.78
C GLN A 833 -43.79 -10.28 -15.81
N ASP A 834 -43.05 -11.35 -15.54
CA ASP A 834 -41.93 -11.31 -14.61
C ASP A 834 -40.75 -10.52 -15.23
N PRO A 835 -40.11 -9.61 -14.49
CA PRO A 835 -38.94 -8.89 -14.98
C PRO A 835 -37.80 -9.88 -15.23
N SER A 836 -36.99 -9.64 -16.27
CA SER A 836 -35.92 -10.57 -16.69
C SER A 836 -34.72 -10.52 -15.75
N VAL A 837 -34.90 -11.10 -14.56
CA VAL A 837 -33.90 -11.19 -13.49
C VAL A 837 -33.59 -12.66 -13.26
N THR A 838 -32.36 -13.07 -13.55
CA THR A 838 -31.93 -14.44 -13.27
C THR A 838 -31.52 -14.61 -11.81
N CYS A 839 -31.74 -15.81 -11.28
CA CYS A 839 -31.30 -16.14 -9.94
C CYS A 839 -29.78 -16.28 -9.90
N LYS A 840 -29.14 -15.51 -9.01
CA LYS A 840 -27.69 -15.48 -8.76
C LYS A 840 -27.10 -16.79 -8.13
N ARG A 841 -27.75 -17.95 -8.33
CA ARG A 841 -27.33 -19.31 -7.91
C ARG A 841 -27.62 -20.41 -8.96
N CYS A 842 -28.59 -20.19 -9.85
CA CYS A 842 -29.02 -21.21 -10.83
C CYS A 842 -29.01 -20.67 -12.27
N ASN A 843 -28.82 -19.35 -12.43
CA ASN A 843 -29.01 -18.53 -13.64
C ASN A 843 -30.33 -18.73 -14.42
N THR A 844 -31.22 -19.61 -13.96
CA THR A 844 -32.62 -19.66 -14.38
C THR A 844 -33.31 -18.33 -14.05
N PRO A 845 -34.22 -17.83 -14.89
CA PRO A 845 -35.12 -16.74 -14.53
C PRO A 845 -35.78 -16.98 -13.18
N LEU A 846 -35.91 -15.93 -12.37
CA LEU A 846 -36.74 -15.95 -11.18
C LEU A 846 -38.21 -15.89 -11.61
N ALA A 847 -39.02 -16.82 -11.12
CA ALA A 847 -40.46 -16.73 -11.16
C ALA A 847 -40.93 -15.90 -9.96
N PHE A 848 -41.67 -14.83 -10.21
CA PHE A 848 -42.09 -13.87 -9.18
C PHE A 848 -43.52 -14.12 -8.68
N ASP A 849 -44.02 -15.35 -8.78
CA ASP A 849 -45.42 -15.69 -8.43
C ASP A 849 -45.82 -15.22 -7.02
N GLY A 850 -44.93 -15.34 -6.03
CA GLY A 850 -45.14 -14.88 -4.65
C GLY A 850 -45.11 -13.35 -4.45
N SER A 851 -44.67 -12.61 -5.47
CA SER A 851 -44.58 -11.14 -5.50
C SER A 851 -45.35 -10.52 -6.67
N ARG A 852 -46.12 -11.28 -7.45
CA ARG A 852 -46.76 -10.77 -8.69
C ARG A 852 -47.77 -9.66 -8.42
N SER A 853 -48.42 -9.66 -7.25
CA SER A 853 -49.25 -8.54 -6.77
C SER A 853 -48.45 -7.26 -6.57
N LEU A 854 -47.28 -7.33 -5.93
CA LEU A 854 -46.36 -6.21 -5.72
C LEU A 854 -45.80 -5.70 -7.05
N LEU A 855 -45.37 -6.59 -7.95
CA LEU A 855 -44.90 -6.22 -9.29
C LEU A 855 -45.97 -5.51 -10.11
N TYR A 856 -47.23 -5.97 -10.06
CA TYR A 856 -48.35 -5.30 -10.72
C TYR A 856 -48.62 -3.91 -10.15
N VAL A 857 -48.56 -3.74 -8.82
CA VAL A 857 -48.68 -2.44 -8.14
C VAL A 857 -47.57 -1.47 -8.59
N LEU A 858 -46.31 -1.93 -8.63
CA LEU A 858 -45.17 -1.14 -9.11
C LEU A 858 -45.31 -0.76 -10.60
N GLY A 859 -45.73 -1.70 -11.45
CA GLY A 859 -45.99 -1.45 -12.87
C GLY A 859 -47.12 -0.45 -13.12
N ALA A 860 -48.17 -0.46 -12.29
CA ALA A 860 -49.24 0.53 -12.33
C ALA A 860 -48.77 1.91 -11.86
N HIS A 861 -47.99 1.98 -10.76
CA HIS A 861 -47.42 3.21 -10.21
C HIS A 861 -46.62 4.00 -11.25
N ALA A 862 -45.72 3.31 -11.96
CA ALA A 862 -44.87 3.89 -13.02
C ALA A 862 -45.64 4.67 -14.12
N THR A 863 -46.93 4.36 -14.33
CA THR A 863 -47.76 5.02 -15.35
C THR A 863 -48.63 6.18 -14.87
N ARG A 864 -48.73 6.40 -13.56
CA ARG A 864 -49.59 7.47 -13.01
C ARG A 864 -48.88 8.83 -12.99
N ALA A 865 -47.57 8.84 -12.80
CA ALA A 865 -46.79 10.07 -12.65
C ALA A 865 -46.34 10.64 -14.01
N PRO A 866 -46.45 11.97 -14.26
CA PRO A 866 -45.98 12.61 -15.48
C PRO A 866 -44.45 12.56 -15.60
N SER A 867 -43.92 12.32 -16.80
CA SER A 867 -42.47 12.19 -17.03
C SER A 867 -41.80 13.55 -17.22
N VAL A 868 -41.19 14.08 -16.16
CA VAL A 868 -40.19 15.16 -16.27
C VAL A 868 -38.96 14.60 -17.02
N PRO A 869 -38.43 15.28 -18.06
CA PRO A 869 -37.25 14.81 -18.77
C PRO A 869 -36.02 14.67 -17.86
N LEU A 870 -35.28 13.58 -18.04
CA LEU A 870 -33.98 13.39 -17.40
C LEU A 870 -33.00 14.47 -17.87
N PRO A 871 -32.23 15.11 -16.96
CA PRO A 871 -30.92 15.63 -17.32
C PRO A 871 -30.10 14.48 -17.91
N PRO A 872 -29.26 14.69 -18.95
CA PRO A 872 -28.46 13.63 -19.51
C PRO A 872 -27.56 13.04 -18.41
N ALA A 873 -27.59 11.72 -18.24
CA ALA A 873 -26.54 11.03 -17.51
C ALA A 873 -25.18 11.37 -18.16
N LEU A 874 -24.12 11.48 -17.35
CA LEU A 874 -22.77 11.68 -17.86
C LEU A 874 -22.49 10.62 -18.94
N PRO A 875 -21.95 11.00 -20.11
CA PRO A 875 -22.08 10.20 -21.31
C PRO A 875 -21.29 8.90 -21.19
N ALA A 876 -22.03 7.77 -21.10
CA ALA A 876 -21.49 6.49 -21.50
C ALA A 876 -21.03 6.58 -22.96
N ALA A 877 -19.86 6.03 -23.28
CA ALA A 877 -19.32 6.01 -24.64
C ALA A 877 -20.20 5.14 -25.55
N SER A 878 -21.18 5.76 -26.20
CA SER A 878 -22.27 5.06 -26.88
C SER A 878 -21.89 4.62 -28.30
N ALA A 879 -21.69 3.30 -28.40
CA ALA A 879 -21.86 2.44 -29.58
C ALA A 879 -22.05 3.13 -30.95
N GLN A 880 -21.08 2.93 -31.85
CA GLN A 880 -21.38 2.88 -33.29
C GLN A 880 -22.39 1.75 -33.55
N GLN A 881 -23.44 2.05 -34.32
CA GLN A 881 -24.52 1.11 -34.60
C GLN A 881 -24.07 0.03 -35.59
N GLN A 882 -24.12 -1.24 -35.17
CA GLN A 882 -24.17 -2.36 -36.12
C GLN A 882 -25.60 -2.51 -36.66
N PRO A 883 -25.80 -2.69 -37.98
CA PRO A 883 -27.13 -2.92 -38.55
C PRO A 883 -27.66 -4.32 -38.16
N ALA A 884 -28.98 -4.44 -38.04
CA ALA A 884 -29.65 -5.65 -37.58
C ALA A 884 -29.51 -6.84 -38.57
N ALA A 885 -29.35 -8.05 -38.04
CA ALA A 885 -29.26 -9.28 -38.82
C ALA A 885 -30.50 -10.17 -38.63
N ALA A 886 -31.25 -10.39 -39.72
CA ALA A 886 -32.22 -11.48 -39.89
C ALA A 886 -32.73 -11.49 -41.36
N PRO A 887 -33.22 -12.63 -41.90
CA PRO A 887 -33.01 -14.04 -41.49
C PRO A 887 -32.42 -14.91 -42.63
N GLU A 888 -31.86 -16.07 -42.30
CA GLU A 888 -31.68 -17.14 -43.29
C GLU A 888 -32.90 -18.07 -43.29
N ALA A 889 -33.60 -18.12 -44.41
CA ALA A 889 -34.60 -19.15 -44.72
C ALA A 889 -34.56 -19.47 -46.22
N GLN A 890 -34.78 -20.74 -46.56
CA GLN A 890 -34.66 -21.26 -47.93
C GLN A 890 -35.67 -20.60 -48.89
N GLN A 891 -35.27 -20.35 -50.14
CA GLN A 891 -35.80 -21.08 -51.31
C GLN A 891 -35.11 -20.75 -52.64
N ARG A 892 -35.59 -21.36 -53.73
CA ARG A 892 -34.95 -21.45 -55.06
C ARG A 892 -35.42 -20.35 -56.01
N GLY A 893 -34.59 -19.99 -56.99
CA GLY A 893 -35.07 -19.71 -58.36
C GLY A 893 -34.60 -18.42 -59.05
N ALA A 894 -33.81 -18.61 -60.12
CA ALA A 894 -33.72 -17.87 -61.38
C ALA A 894 -34.30 -16.43 -61.55
N GLY A 895 -33.61 -15.62 -62.38
CA GLY A 895 -34.34 -14.68 -63.27
C GLY A 895 -33.74 -13.28 -63.50
N ALA A 896 -32.68 -13.20 -64.31
CA ALA A 896 -32.40 -12.20 -65.37
C ALA A 896 -32.76 -10.69 -65.28
N ALA A 897 -31.93 -9.90 -65.98
CA ALA A 897 -32.19 -8.61 -66.63
C ALA A 897 -32.26 -7.31 -65.78
N ALA A 898 -31.36 -6.37 -66.13
CA ALA A 898 -31.55 -4.92 -65.95
C ALA A 898 -32.41 -4.36 -67.11
N PRO A 899 -32.86 -3.07 -67.11
CA PRO A 899 -31.96 -1.98 -67.53
C PRO A 899 -32.27 -0.54 -67.01
N GLN A 900 -31.26 0.35 -67.07
CA GLN A 900 -31.34 1.78 -67.53
C GLN A 900 -32.26 2.79 -66.77
N GLN A 901 -32.16 4.14 -66.87
CA GLN A 901 -31.38 5.08 -67.72
C GLN A 901 -31.34 6.51 -67.09
N ARG A 902 -30.31 7.33 -67.41
CA ARG A 902 -30.25 8.85 -67.44
C ARG A 902 -30.52 9.65 -66.14
N GLY A 903 -29.94 10.86 -65.93
CA GLY A 903 -28.84 11.55 -66.63
C GLY A 903 -28.78 13.08 -66.42
N ALA A 904 -27.57 13.68 -66.64
CA ALA A 904 -27.23 15.13 -66.73
C ALA A 904 -27.33 16.01 -65.44
N GLY A 905 -26.56 17.11 -65.28
CA GLY A 905 -25.37 17.56 -66.04
C GLY A 905 -24.94 19.04 -65.82
N GLY A 906 -23.64 19.36 -66.02
CA GLY A 906 -23.05 20.73 -66.07
C GLY A 906 -22.65 21.38 -64.73
N ASN A 907 -21.71 22.34 -64.63
CA ASN A 907 -20.72 22.89 -65.58
C ASN A 907 -19.52 23.55 -64.83
N ALA A 908 -18.39 23.82 -65.51
CA ALA A 908 -17.19 24.53 -65.01
C ALA A 908 -17.20 26.06 -65.40
N PRO A 909 -16.14 26.93 -65.37
CA PRO A 909 -14.70 26.69 -65.71
C PRO A 909 -13.57 27.61 -65.08
N PHE A 910 -12.31 27.37 -65.51
CA PHE A 910 -11.13 28.30 -65.60
C PHE A 910 -10.46 28.85 -64.30
N LEU A 911 -9.16 29.27 -64.28
CA LEU A 911 -8.07 29.38 -65.29
C LEU A 911 -6.69 29.04 -64.65
N ALA A 912 -5.86 28.16 -65.26
CA ALA A 912 -4.50 28.34 -65.81
C ALA A 912 -3.60 29.49 -65.24
N LEU A 913 -2.25 29.45 -65.20
CA LEU A 913 -1.15 28.65 -65.83
C LEU A 913 0.10 28.77 -64.87
N LEU A 914 1.27 28.09 -64.85
CA LEU A 914 2.20 27.30 -65.69
C LEU A 914 2.68 26.03 -64.91
N GLY A 915 3.65 25.16 -65.26
CA GLY A 915 4.65 25.04 -66.36
C GLY A 915 6.12 25.18 -65.85
N GLY A 916 7.11 24.34 -66.18
CA GLY A 916 7.13 23.15 -67.06
C GLY A 916 8.52 22.52 -67.26
N VAL A 917 8.66 21.59 -68.24
CA VAL A 917 9.90 20.97 -68.80
C VAL A 917 10.73 20.10 -67.81
N ALA A 918 10.87 18.77 -67.89
CA ALA A 918 10.91 17.74 -68.96
C ALA A 918 12.28 17.54 -69.66
N LEU A 919 12.86 16.34 -69.54
CA LEU A 919 13.81 15.76 -70.51
C LEU A 919 13.77 14.22 -70.45
N ALA A 920 14.21 13.54 -71.51
CA ALA A 920 13.71 12.20 -71.86
C ALA A 920 14.70 11.33 -72.66
N ALA A 921 14.85 10.06 -72.27
CA ALA A 921 15.32 8.94 -73.10
C ALA A 921 14.83 7.61 -72.47
N ALA A 922 14.05 6.71 -73.10
CA ALA A 922 14.07 6.11 -74.44
C ALA A 922 15.13 4.99 -74.59
N GLY A 923 14.80 3.78 -75.08
CA GLY A 923 13.48 3.24 -75.47
C GLY A 923 13.55 1.89 -76.22
N PHE A 924 12.49 1.60 -76.98
CA PHE A 924 12.37 0.57 -78.04
C PHE A 924 12.31 -0.94 -77.70
N ALA A 925 11.05 -1.41 -77.69
CA ALA A 925 10.49 -2.66 -78.21
C ALA A 925 11.30 -3.58 -79.15
N ALA A 926 10.97 -4.88 -79.07
CA ALA A 926 11.02 -5.84 -80.18
C ALA A 926 9.81 -6.80 -80.12
N TRP A 927 9.41 -7.40 -81.25
CA TRP A 927 8.17 -8.19 -81.39
C TRP A 927 8.35 -9.34 -82.40
N ARG A 928 8.17 -10.62 -81.99
CA ARG A 928 7.72 -11.81 -82.77
C ARG A 928 8.16 -13.14 -82.13
N GLY A 929 7.33 -14.18 -82.32
CA GLY A 929 7.68 -15.61 -82.10
C GLY A 929 7.62 -16.07 -80.63
N GLY A 930 6.82 -17.05 -80.21
CA GLY A 930 5.84 -17.90 -80.94
C GLY A 930 6.23 -19.37 -80.98
N VAL A 931 5.23 -20.26 -81.15
CA VAL A 931 5.26 -21.75 -81.11
C VAL A 931 4.97 -22.35 -79.71
N GLY A 932 3.83 -23.04 -79.61
CA GLY A 932 3.52 -24.04 -78.56
C GLY A 932 3.79 -25.48 -79.07
N PRO A 933 3.16 -26.57 -78.57
CA PRO A 933 1.78 -26.61 -78.08
C PRO A 933 1.56 -27.48 -76.82
N ALA A 934 0.28 -27.83 -76.59
CA ALA A 934 -0.34 -28.98 -75.89
C ALA A 934 0.57 -30.15 -75.37
N ALA A 935 0.15 -30.99 -74.40
CA ALA A 935 -1.22 -31.48 -74.19
C ALA A 935 -1.49 -32.12 -72.80
N ALA A 936 -2.78 -32.41 -72.53
CA ALA A 936 -3.24 -33.45 -71.61
C ALA A 936 -3.29 -34.82 -72.37
N PRO A 937 -3.62 -36.01 -71.79
CA PRO A 937 -4.61 -36.26 -70.73
C PRO A 937 -4.21 -37.31 -69.67
N ALA A 938 -5.17 -37.69 -68.81
CA ALA A 938 -5.08 -38.77 -67.84
C ALA A 938 -5.59 -40.12 -68.39
N ALA A 939 -5.21 -41.24 -67.76
CA ALA A 939 -6.00 -42.49 -67.73
C ALA A 939 -5.51 -43.47 -66.64
N SER A 940 -6.46 -44.20 -66.00
CA SER A 940 -6.43 -45.63 -65.57
C SER A 940 -5.22 -46.25 -64.83
N ALA A 941 -5.35 -47.25 -63.94
CA ALA A 941 -6.50 -47.83 -63.20
C ALA A 941 -5.95 -48.82 -62.12
N ALA A 942 -6.84 -49.43 -61.32
CA ALA A 942 -6.50 -50.46 -60.32
C ALA A 942 -6.19 -51.85 -60.93
N PRO A 943 -5.77 -52.85 -60.13
CA PRO A 943 -6.80 -53.78 -59.62
C PRO A 943 -6.63 -54.22 -58.13
N ALA A 944 -7.57 -55.08 -57.69
CA ALA A 944 -7.78 -55.63 -56.34
C ALA A 944 -6.81 -56.83 -56.00
N ALA A 945 -6.89 -57.63 -54.91
CA ALA A 945 -8.05 -58.03 -54.10
C ALA A 945 -7.74 -58.80 -52.77
N SER A 946 -8.77 -58.92 -51.91
CA SER A 946 -9.05 -60.00 -50.92
C SER A 946 -8.12 -60.14 -49.68
N ALA A 947 -8.53 -60.71 -48.53
CA ALA A 947 -9.81 -61.36 -48.12
C ALA A 947 -10.13 -61.17 -46.61
N ALA A 948 -11.31 -61.63 -46.14
CA ALA A 948 -11.77 -61.67 -44.72
C ALA A 948 -11.84 -63.13 -44.17
N PRO A 949 -12.22 -63.41 -42.89
CA PRO A 949 -13.61 -63.38 -42.35
C PRO A 949 -13.76 -62.67 -40.97
N ALA A 950 -14.90 -62.11 -40.54
CA ALA A 950 -16.18 -62.69 -40.02
C ALA A 950 -16.07 -63.43 -38.66
N ALA A 951 -17.04 -63.41 -37.72
CA ALA A 951 -18.37 -62.76 -37.58
C ALA A 951 -18.50 -62.21 -36.11
N SER A 952 -19.62 -62.05 -35.36
CA SER A 952 -21.09 -62.23 -35.43
C SER A 952 -21.68 -61.47 -34.20
N ALA A 953 -22.73 -60.62 -34.23
CA ALA A 953 -24.16 -60.75 -34.59
C ALA A 953 -25.11 -60.94 -33.36
N ALA A 954 -26.31 -60.33 -33.41
CA ALA A 954 -27.37 -60.39 -32.39
C ALA A 954 -28.75 -60.66 -33.06
N PRO A 955 -29.79 -61.09 -32.31
CA PRO A 955 -31.19 -60.87 -32.71
C PRO A 955 -32.13 -60.48 -31.55
N ALA A 956 -33.44 -60.34 -31.82
CA ALA A 956 -34.44 -59.86 -30.85
C ALA A 956 -35.87 -60.45 -31.04
N ALA A 957 -36.73 -60.20 -30.03
CA ALA A 957 -38.20 -60.06 -30.04
C ALA A 957 -39.16 -61.26 -29.73
N SER A 958 -40.09 -60.99 -28.78
CA SER A 958 -41.50 -61.45 -28.71
C SER A 958 -41.86 -62.89 -28.26
N PRO A 959 -43.12 -63.21 -27.87
CA PRO A 959 -43.95 -62.52 -26.84
C PRO A 959 -44.83 -63.47 -25.96
N ALA A 960 -45.27 -63.05 -24.76
CA ALA A 960 -46.38 -63.71 -24.03
C ALA A 960 -47.08 -62.81 -22.98
N ARG A 961 -48.35 -63.14 -22.63
CA ARG A 961 -49.12 -62.64 -21.46
C ARG A 961 -48.89 -63.59 -20.26
N THR A 962 -49.26 -63.38 -18.99
CA THR A 962 -50.22 -62.46 -18.32
C THR A 962 -49.86 -62.39 -16.82
N GLY A 963 -50.28 -61.36 -16.07
CA GLY A 963 -50.28 -61.40 -14.59
C GLY A 963 -50.16 -60.03 -13.91
N GLU A 964 -51.11 -59.71 -13.02
CA GLU A 964 -51.12 -58.45 -12.24
C GLU A 964 -50.45 -58.61 -10.87
N ALA A 965 -49.63 -57.64 -10.47
CA ALA A 965 -49.30 -57.39 -9.06
C ALA A 965 -48.89 -55.91 -8.85
N ARG A 966 -49.22 -55.35 -7.69
CA ARG A 966 -48.90 -53.96 -7.30
C ARG A 966 -47.38 -53.74 -7.16
N ALA A 967 -46.92 -52.55 -7.52
CA ALA A 967 -45.57 -52.09 -7.19
C ALA A 967 -45.51 -51.48 -5.77
N PRO A 968 -44.55 -51.93 -4.94
CA PRO A 968 -43.77 -51.09 -4.03
C PRO A 968 -42.33 -50.92 -4.56
N GLY A 969 -41.63 -49.87 -4.10
CA GLY A 969 -40.37 -49.40 -4.70
C GLY A 969 -39.08 -50.15 -4.29
N PRO A 970 -37.94 -49.82 -4.94
CA PRO A 970 -36.62 -50.37 -4.63
C PRO A 970 -35.96 -49.71 -3.39
N PRO A 971 -34.96 -50.37 -2.75
CA PRO A 971 -34.47 -49.98 -1.43
C PRO A 971 -33.20 -49.11 -1.41
N ALA A 972 -32.98 -48.49 -0.26
CA ALA A 972 -31.70 -47.97 0.24
C ALA A 972 -30.70 -49.11 0.58
N SER A 973 -29.37 -48.92 0.71
CA SER A 973 -28.49 -47.76 0.45
C SER A 973 -27.01 -48.15 0.65
N GLY A 974 -26.07 -47.39 0.05
CA GLY A 974 -24.73 -47.18 0.62
C GLY A 974 -23.58 -47.03 -0.40
N PRO A 975 -22.45 -46.39 -0.06
CA PRO A 975 -22.20 -45.54 1.11
C PRO A 975 -21.80 -44.08 0.76
N GLY A 976 -22.31 -43.13 1.54
CA GLY A 976 -21.65 -41.85 1.89
C GLY A 976 -20.94 -41.02 0.81
N THR A 977 -21.68 -40.31 -0.06
CA THR A 977 -21.18 -39.01 -0.55
C THR A 977 -21.19 -37.99 0.60
N ALA A 978 -20.07 -37.31 0.87
CA ALA A 978 -20.01 -36.23 1.85
C ALA A 978 -20.86 -35.04 1.38
N GLY A 979 -22.09 -34.96 1.88
CA GLY A 979 -23.08 -33.97 1.46
C GLY A 979 -23.01 -32.67 2.27
N TRP A 980 -23.04 -31.54 1.58
CA TRP A 980 -23.39 -30.24 2.16
C TRP A 980 -24.74 -30.36 2.88
N SER A 981 -24.80 -30.01 4.17
CA SER A 981 -26.00 -30.13 4.98
C SER A 981 -26.25 -28.91 5.85
N VAL A 982 -27.54 -28.61 6.07
CA VAL A 982 -28.06 -27.44 6.80
C VAL A 982 -27.82 -26.11 6.07
N MET A 983 -28.58 -25.08 6.44
CA MET A 983 -29.18 -24.14 5.50
C MET A 983 -28.39 -22.84 5.26
N ASP A 984 -27.33 -22.60 6.04
CA ASP A 984 -26.64 -21.31 6.10
C ASP A 984 -25.41 -21.22 5.17
N ASP A 985 -24.90 -22.34 4.67
CA ASP A 985 -23.56 -22.41 4.06
C ASP A 985 -23.56 -22.47 2.52
N LEU A 986 -24.19 -21.49 1.86
CA LEU A 986 -24.08 -21.29 0.40
C LEU A 986 -22.86 -20.44 0.05
N PRO A 987 -22.06 -20.78 -0.98
CA PRO A 987 -20.99 -19.91 -1.44
C PRO A 987 -21.56 -18.60 -2.01
N PRO A 988 -20.84 -17.46 -1.90
CA PRO A 988 -21.32 -16.18 -2.45
C PRO A 988 -21.60 -16.26 -3.95
N ALA A 989 -22.63 -15.52 -4.40
CA ALA A 989 -23.06 -15.49 -5.80
C ALA A 989 -21.97 -15.11 -6.82
N TRP A 990 -20.89 -14.44 -6.39
CA TRP A 990 -19.76 -14.15 -7.27
C TRP A 990 -18.88 -15.36 -7.56
N VAL A 991 -18.87 -16.39 -6.69
CA VAL A 991 -18.11 -17.65 -6.91
C VAL A 991 -18.53 -18.33 -8.21
N GLU A 992 -19.81 -18.21 -8.57
CA GLU A 992 -20.42 -18.76 -9.78
C GLU A 992 -20.25 -17.86 -11.03
N ARG A 993 -19.74 -16.63 -10.88
CA ARG A 993 -19.40 -15.70 -11.98
C ARG A 993 -17.88 -15.46 -12.02
N PRO A 994 -17.08 -16.43 -12.48
CA PRO A 994 -15.66 -16.46 -12.14
C PRO A 994 -14.79 -15.53 -13.00
N PHE A 995 -15.28 -14.99 -14.12
CA PHE A 995 -14.64 -13.90 -14.84
C PHE A 995 -15.74 -12.95 -15.33
N VAL A 996 -15.58 -11.65 -15.07
CA VAL A 996 -16.58 -10.61 -15.33
C VAL A 996 -15.87 -9.30 -15.65
N VAL A 997 -16.36 -8.56 -16.64
CA VAL A 997 -16.00 -7.15 -16.85
C VAL A 997 -17.21 -6.29 -16.51
N GLU A 998 -17.08 -5.40 -15.54
CA GLU A 998 -18.14 -4.54 -15.01
C GLU A 998 -17.59 -3.10 -14.89
N GLY A 999 -17.88 -2.27 -15.91
CA GLY A 999 -17.34 -0.91 -16.02
C GLY A 999 -15.81 -0.90 -16.11
N GLU A 1000 -15.18 -0.01 -15.36
CA GLU A 1000 -13.71 0.12 -15.25
C GLU A 1000 -13.03 -0.99 -14.43
N SER A 1001 -13.71 -2.12 -14.21
CA SER A 1001 -13.19 -3.24 -13.41
C SER A 1001 -13.36 -4.60 -14.10
N VAL A 1002 -12.30 -5.40 -14.03
CA VAL A 1002 -12.27 -6.82 -14.37
C VAL A 1002 -12.23 -7.62 -13.07
N LEU A 1003 -13.33 -8.32 -12.77
CA LEU A 1003 -13.48 -9.15 -11.58
C LEU A 1003 -13.22 -10.62 -11.94
N VAL A 1004 -12.32 -11.27 -11.21
CA VAL A 1004 -11.90 -12.65 -11.47
C VAL A 1004 -11.87 -13.47 -10.19
N VAL A 1005 -12.36 -14.70 -10.25
CA VAL A 1005 -12.43 -15.62 -9.11
C VAL A 1005 -11.52 -16.82 -9.32
N GLY A 1006 -10.72 -17.11 -8.29
CA GLY A 1006 -10.00 -18.36 -8.18
C GLY A 1006 -10.53 -19.22 -7.03
N ARG A 1007 -10.20 -20.51 -7.12
CA ARG A 1007 -10.43 -21.53 -6.09
C ARG A 1007 -9.08 -22.12 -5.72
N GLY A 1008 -8.82 -22.31 -4.44
CA GLY A 1008 -7.62 -22.95 -3.93
C GLY A 1008 -7.91 -23.93 -2.80
N GLY A 1009 -7.08 -24.96 -2.69
CA GLY A 1009 -7.25 -26.06 -1.74
C GLY A 1009 -7.96 -27.31 -2.33
N PRO A 1010 -8.12 -28.38 -1.52
CA PRO A 1010 -7.82 -28.45 -0.09
C PRO A 1010 -6.32 -28.24 0.22
N ALA A 1011 -6.04 -27.39 1.20
CA ALA A 1011 -4.69 -27.02 1.65
C ALA A 1011 -4.60 -27.11 3.19
N ALA A 1012 -3.39 -27.22 3.75
CA ALA A 1012 -3.20 -27.35 5.20
C ALA A 1012 -3.53 -26.08 6.01
N SER A 1013 -3.70 -24.93 5.36
CA SER A 1013 -4.11 -23.68 6.01
C SER A 1013 -4.98 -22.81 5.11
N GLU A 1014 -5.70 -21.88 5.73
CA GLU A 1014 -6.44 -20.79 5.07
C GLU A 1014 -5.52 -19.95 4.16
N SER A 1015 -4.31 -19.65 4.64
CA SER A 1015 -3.18 -19.10 3.88
C SER A 1015 -2.97 -19.82 2.54
N GLY A 1016 -2.77 -21.13 2.58
CA GLY A 1016 -2.47 -21.94 1.41
C GLY A 1016 -3.64 -22.04 0.45
N ALA A 1017 -4.86 -22.08 0.98
CA ALA A 1017 -6.08 -22.07 0.20
C ALA A 1017 -6.27 -20.71 -0.53
N LEU A 1018 -6.07 -19.58 0.17
CA LEU A 1018 -6.15 -18.23 -0.40
C LEU A 1018 -5.02 -17.94 -1.39
N ALA A 1019 -3.81 -18.46 -1.15
CA ALA A 1019 -2.68 -18.39 -2.08
C ALA A 1019 -2.98 -19.14 -3.39
N ALA A 1020 -3.44 -20.38 -3.30
CA ALA A 1020 -3.86 -21.16 -4.47
C ALA A 1020 -5.07 -20.53 -5.17
N ALA A 1021 -5.99 -19.89 -4.44
CA ALA A 1021 -7.08 -19.10 -5.02
C ALA A 1021 -6.56 -17.87 -5.78
N ARG A 1022 -5.49 -17.21 -5.32
CA ARG A 1022 -4.83 -16.11 -6.07
C ARG A 1022 -4.26 -16.62 -7.39
N SER A 1023 -3.51 -17.71 -7.38
CA SER A 1023 -2.95 -18.31 -8.59
C SER A 1023 -4.05 -18.78 -9.56
N GLY A 1024 -5.13 -19.39 -9.06
CA GLY A 1024 -6.30 -19.78 -9.86
C GLY A 1024 -7.11 -18.60 -10.41
N ALA A 1025 -7.06 -17.42 -9.76
CA ALA A 1025 -7.65 -16.20 -10.29
C ALA A 1025 -6.77 -15.60 -11.41
N ILE A 1026 -5.44 -15.63 -11.26
CA ILE A 1026 -4.50 -15.11 -12.25
C ILE A 1026 -4.45 -16.00 -13.50
N GLU A 1027 -4.48 -17.34 -13.35
CA GLU A 1027 -4.67 -18.25 -14.50
C GLU A 1027 -5.92 -17.84 -15.29
N ARG A 1028 -7.05 -17.71 -14.61
CA ARG A 1028 -8.31 -17.31 -15.23
C ARG A 1028 -8.29 -15.90 -15.85
N LEU A 1029 -7.55 -14.96 -15.25
CA LEU A 1029 -7.30 -13.63 -15.82
C LEU A 1029 -6.53 -13.75 -17.14
N THR A 1030 -5.50 -14.61 -17.22
CA THR A 1030 -4.79 -14.88 -18.48
C THR A 1030 -5.65 -15.64 -19.50
N SER A 1031 -6.54 -16.53 -19.08
CA SER A 1031 -7.55 -17.13 -19.96
C SER A 1031 -8.51 -16.08 -20.53
N GLY A 1032 -8.85 -15.03 -19.75
CA GLY A 1032 -9.59 -13.86 -20.24
C GLY A 1032 -8.78 -13.02 -21.23
N LEU A 1033 -7.50 -12.74 -20.94
CA LEU A 1033 -6.60 -12.03 -21.86
C LEU A 1033 -6.41 -12.79 -23.18
N ALA A 1034 -6.38 -14.13 -23.17
CA ALA A 1034 -6.27 -14.93 -24.38
C ALA A 1034 -7.43 -14.71 -25.36
N ALA A 1035 -8.63 -14.39 -24.87
CA ALA A 1035 -9.77 -14.01 -25.71
C ALA A 1035 -9.58 -12.61 -26.33
N GLU A 1036 -9.09 -11.63 -25.56
CA GLU A 1036 -8.72 -10.29 -26.06
C GLU A 1036 -7.52 -10.32 -27.02
N LEU A 1037 -6.73 -11.40 -27.04
CA LEU A 1037 -5.64 -11.61 -28.00
C LEU A 1037 -6.11 -12.22 -29.34
N ALA A 1038 -7.41 -12.51 -29.54
CA ALA A 1038 -7.92 -13.09 -30.77
C ALA A 1038 -7.50 -12.28 -32.03
N GLY A 1039 -7.03 -12.98 -33.06
CA GLY A 1039 -6.48 -12.38 -34.28
C GLY A 1039 -5.05 -11.84 -34.16
N SER A 1040 -4.37 -12.05 -33.03
CA SER A 1040 -2.92 -11.84 -32.91
C SER A 1040 -2.13 -13.14 -33.14
N PRO A 1041 -0.88 -13.08 -33.65
CA PRO A 1041 -0.03 -14.27 -33.81
C PRO A 1041 0.22 -15.05 -32.51
N ALA A 1042 0.17 -14.39 -31.36
CA ALA A 1042 0.27 -15.05 -30.06
C ALA A 1042 -0.97 -15.95 -29.76
N ALA A 1043 -2.17 -15.52 -30.15
CA ALA A 1043 -3.38 -16.34 -30.03
C ALA A 1043 -3.42 -17.48 -31.05
N GLU A 1044 -2.91 -17.28 -32.26
CA GLU A 1044 -2.79 -18.36 -33.25
C GLU A 1044 -1.88 -19.49 -32.75
N LEU A 1045 -0.78 -19.16 -32.05
CA LEU A 1045 0.08 -20.14 -31.39
C LEU A 1045 -0.58 -20.84 -30.20
N LEU A 1046 -1.51 -20.18 -29.50
CA LEU A 1046 -2.30 -20.77 -28.40
C LEU A 1046 -3.39 -21.73 -28.90
N VAL A 1047 -3.91 -21.52 -30.12
CA VAL A 1047 -4.96 -22.35 -30.74
C VAL A 1047 -4.38 -23.52 -31.53
N THR A 1048 -3.26 -23.33 -32.24
CA THR A 1048 -2.63 -24.38 -33.07
C THR A 1048 -2.00 -25.52 -32.26
N GLN A 1049 -1.94 -25.37 -30.94
CA GLN A 1049 -1.56 -26.41 -29.98
C GLN A 1049 -2.63 -26.47 -28.88
N PRO A 1050 -3.30 -27.61 -28.60
CA PRO A 1050 -4.20 -27.74 -27.46
C PRO A 1050 -3.44 -28.07 -26.15
N PRO A 1051 -4.03 -27.86 -24.96
CA PRO A 1051 -3.46 -28.39 -23.70
C PRO A 1051 -3.42 -29.93 -23.70
N ALA A 1052 -2.47 -30.51 -22.96
CA ALA A 1052 -2.45 -31.96 -22.70
C ALA A 1052 -3.32 -32.28 -21.47
N ASP A 1053 -3.95 -33.46 -21.46
CA ASP A 1053 -4.74 -33.94 -20.32
C ASP A 1053 -3.83 -34.24 -19.11
N ALA A 1054 -3.85 -33.33 -18.13
CA ALA A 1054 -3.01 -33.37 -16.94
C ALA A 1054 -3.80 -33.74 -15.67
N GLY A 1055 -3.18 -34.55 -14.80
CA GLY A 1055 -3.76 -34.94 -13.51
C GLY A 1055 -3.89 -33.78 -12.52
N ALA A 1056 -4.75 -33.91 -11.51
CA ALA A 1056 -5.11 -32.81 -10.60
C ALA A 1056 -3.91 -32.13 -9.91
N ALA A 1057 -2.91 -32.89 -9.45
CA ALA A 1057 -1.70 -32.34 -8.83
C ALA A 1057 -0.83 -31.55 -9.84
N GLN A 1058 -0.65 -32.10 -11.05
CA GLN A 1058 0.06 -31.45 -12.15
C GLN A 1058 -0.66 -30.17 -12.61
N ARG A 1059 -2.00 -30.16 -12.54
CA ARG A 1059 -2.82 -28.98 -12.84
C ARG A 1059 -2.59 -27.83 -11.85
N ALA A 1060 -2.39 -28.12 -10.56
CA ALA A 1060 -2.05 -27.10 -9.56
C ALA A 1060 -0.68 -26.48 -9.84
N GLU A 1061 0.34 -27.30 -10.12
CA GLU A 1061 1.69 -26.84 -10.49
C GLU A 1061 1.67 -25.99 -11.79
N VAL A 1062 0.86 -26.37 -12.79
CA VAL A 1062 0.66 -25.59 -14.02
C VAL A 1062 0.00 -24.23 -13.72
N VAL A 1063 -1.05 -24.19 -12.89
CA VAL A 1063 -1.73 -22.95 -12.49
C VAL A 1063 -0.77 -21.99 -11.77
N GLU A 1064 0.09 -22.51 -10.89
CA GLU A 1064 1.09 -21.71 -10.18
C GLU A 1064 2.15 -21.13 -11.14
N ARG A 1065 2.65 -21.92 -12.11
CA ARG A 1065 3.58 -21.41 -13.13
C ARG A 1065 2.95 -20.36 -14.05
N ILE A 1066 1.71 -20.56 -14.50
CA ILE A 1066 0.97 -19.57 -15.31
C ILE A 1066 0.85 -18.25 -14.53
N ALA A 1067 0.48 -18.32 -13.25
CA ALA A 1067 0.37 -17.14 -12.38
C ALA A 1067 1.72 -16.45 -12.15
N GLY A 1068 2.78 -17.22 -11.87
CA GLY A 1068 4.13 -16.71 -11.70
C GLY A 1068 4.68 -16.03 -12.96
N ARG A 1069 4.49 -16.65 -14.15
CA ARG A 1069 4.87 -16.07 -15.44
C ARG A 1069 4.15 -14.74 -15.69
N PHE A 1070 2.83 -14.69 -15.50
CA PHE A 1070 2.07 -13.45 -15.66
C PHE A 1070 2.56 -12.33 -14.71
N LEU A 1071 2.76 -12.65 -13.43
CA LEU A 1071 3.23 -11.67 -12.45
C LEU A 1071 4.66 -11.18 -12.75
N ALA A 1072 5.57 -12.04 -13.20
CA ALA A 1072 6.91 -11.64 -13.62
C ALA A 1072 6.90 -10.76 -14.88
N GLN A 1073 5.95 -10.99 -15.79
CA GLN A 1073 5.88 -10.30 -17.08
C GLN A 1073 5.16 -8.96 -17.04
N ALA A 1074 4.04 -8.89 -16.31
CA ALA A 1074 3.15 -7.74 -16.24
C ALA A 1074 3.22 -6.98 -14.88
N GLY A 1075 3.78 -7.59 -13.83
CA GLY A 1075 4.16 -6.90 -12.60
C GLY A 1075 3.03 -6.20 -11.84
N ALA A 1076 3.41 -5.17 -11.08
CA ALA A 1076 2.51 -4.46 -10.17
C ALA A 1076 1.30 -3.83 -10.88
N PHE A 1077 1.47 -3.24 -12.07
CA PHE A 1077 0.37 -2.53 -12.75
C PHE A 1077 -0.78 -3.45 -13.16
N ALA A 1078 -0.50 -4.73 -13.41
CA ALA A 1078 -1.49 -5.74 -13.82
C ALA A 1078 -1.87 -6.73 -12.70
N THR A 1079 -1.41 -6.50 -11.47
CA THR A 1079 -1.67 -7.41 -10.34
C THR A 1079 -3.10 -7.22 -9.82
N PRO A 1080 -3.95 -8.27 -9.80
CA PRO A 1080 -5.32 -8.14 -9.32
C PRO A 1080 -5.39 -8.15 -7.78
N GLU A 1081 -6.12 -7.19 -7.22
CA GLU A 1081 -6.35 -6.93 -5.78
C GLU A 1081 -7.44 -7.87 -5.23
N ARG A 1082 -7.30 -8.45 -4.02
CA ARG A 1082 -8.35 -9.30 -3.42
C ARG A 1082 -9.48 -8.43 -2.84
N VAL A 1083 -10.71 -8.62 -3.32
CA VAL A 1083 -11.88 -7.80 -2.95
C VAL A 1083 -12.96 -8.55 -2.18
N ASP A 1084 -12.89 -9.88 -2.18
CA ASP A 1084 -13.85 -10.75 -1.49
C ASP A 1084 -13.24 -12.14 -1.32
N ALA A 1085 -13.60 -12.86 -0.25
CA ALA A 1085 -13.12 -14.22 0.01
C ALA A 1085 -14.11 -14.99 0.89
N VAL A 1086 -14.26 -16.29 0.61
CA VAL A 1086 -14.92 -17.24 1.51
C VAL A 1086 -14.07 -18.49 1.62
N VAL A 1087 -13.84 -18.90 2.86
CA VAL A 1087 -12.98 -20.02 3.24
C VAL A 1087 -13.81 -21.02 4.06
N ARG A 1088 -13.59 -22.32 3.83
CA ARG A 1088 -14.29 -23.42 4.50
C ARG A 1088 -13.33 -24.55 4.80
N ARG A 1089 -13.57 -25.28 5.89
CA ARG A 1089 -12.84 -26.52 6.21
C ARG A 1089 -13.58 -27.71 5.61
N GLU A 1090 -12.90 -28.46 4.74
CA GLU A 1090 -13.39 -29.71 4.14
C GLU A 1090 -12.48 -30.85 4.63
N GLY A 1091 -12.91 -31.55 5.69
CA GLY A 1091 -12.08 -32.54 6.38
C GLY A 1091 -10.87 -31.90 7.08
N ASP A 1092 -9.71 -32.55 6.96
CA ASP A 1092 -8.43 -32.04 7.49
C ASP A 1092 -7.83 -30.88 6.67
N GLY A 1093 -8.51 -30.45 5.60
CA GLY A 1093 -8.06 -29.42 4.67
C GLY A 1093 -8.94 -28.17 4.65
N VAL A 1094 -8.37 -27.08 4.14
CA VAL A 1094 -9.04 -25.79 3.95
C VAL A 1094 -9.22 -25.52 2.46
N LEU A 1095 -10.43 -25.13 2.07
CA LEU A 1095 -10.80 -24.71 0.72
C LEU A 1095 -11.17 -23.22 0.74
N ALA A 1096 -10.64 -22.46 -0.21
CA ALA A 1096 -10.96 -21.05 -0.38
C ALA A 1096 -11.45 -20.75 -1.79
N PHE A 1097 -12.39 -19.81 -1.87
CA PHE A 1097 -12.71 -19.07 -3.08
C PHE A 1097 -12.41 -17.60 -2.80
N ALA A 1098 -11.73 -16.93 -3.73
CA ALA A 1098 -11.40 -15.52 -3.58
C ALA A 1098 -11.64 -14.78 -4.91
N ARG A 1099 -12.33 -13.64 -4.80
CA ARG A 1099 -12.56 -12.70 -5.90
C ARG A 1099 -11.52 -11.61 -5.84
N TYR A 1100 -10.99 -11.29 -7.01
CA TYR A 1100 -10.02 -10.23 -7.22
C TYR A 1100 -10.55 -9.22 -8.23
N ARG A 1101 -10.03 -7.99 -8.19
CA ARG A 1101 -10.33 -6.89 -9.10
C ARG A 1101 -9.03 -6.42 -9.76
N LEU A 1102 -9.08 -6.19 -11.06
CA LEU A 1102 -8.10 -5.39 -11.80
C LEU A 1102 -8.83 -4.22 -12.47
N SER A 1103 -8.19 -3.07 -12.69
CA SER A 1103 -8.82 -2.01 -13.50
C SER A 1103 -8.91 -2.43 -14.97
N ARG A 1104 -9.90 -1.90 -15.70
CA ARG A 1104 -10.02 -2.13 -17.16
C ARG A 1104 -8.76 -1.65 -17.89
N GLN A 1105 -8.27 -0.46 -17.54
CA GLN A 1105 -7.02 0.11 -18.05
C GLN A 1105 -5.81 -0.84 -17.88
N SER A 1106 -5.63 -1.44 -16.70
CA SER A 1106 -4.53 -2.38 -16.44
C SER A 1106 -4.68 -3.71 -17.18
N PHE A 1107 -5.92 -4.19 -17.35
CA PHE A 1107 -6.21 -5.38 -18.16
C PHE A 1107 -5.92 -5.14 -19.65
N ASP A 1108 -6.34 -4.00 -20.20
CA ASP A 1108 -6.08 -3.63 -21.59
C ASP A 1108 -4.59 -3.34 -21.84
N ALA A 1109 -3.88 -2.75 -20.87
CA ALA A 1109 -2.43 -2.60 -20.91
C ALA A 1109 -1.70 -3.96 -20.90
N ALA A 1110 -2.18 -4.93 -20.11
CA ALA A 1110 -1.66 -6.29 -20.14
C ALA A 1110 -1.95 -6.99 -21.48
N ALA A 1111 -3.13 -6.79 -22.08
CA ALA A 1111 -3.45 -7.31 -23.42
C ALA A 1111 -2.52 -6.68 -24.48
N ALA A 1112 -2.29 -5.37 -24.44
CA ALA A 1112 -1.38 -4.66 -25.33
C ALA A 1112 0.06 -5.19 -25.23
N LEU A 1113 0.55 -5.47 -24.02
CA LEU A 1113 1.88 -6.05 -23.78
C LEU A 1113 2.09 -7.38 -24.51
N TYR A 1114 1.07 -8.26 -24.54
CA TYR A 1114 1.15 -9.55 -25.24
C TYR A 1114 0.83 -9.48 -26.74
N ARG A 1115 0.27 -8.37 -27.23
CA ARG A 1115 0.16 -8.09 -28.68
C ARG A 1115 1.46 -7.60 -29.32
N GLN A 1116 2.47 -7.21 -28.54
CA GLN A 1116 3.75 -6.75 -29.07
C GLN A 1116 4.47 -7.84 -29.89
N THR A 1117 4.93 -7.48 -31.09
CA THR A 1117 5.71 -8.34 -31.97
C THR A 1117 6.88 -7.58 -32.62
N ALA A 1118 7.94 -8.29 -32.98
CA ALA A 1118 9.06 -7.77 -33.76
C ALA A 1118 9.45 -8.79 -34.84
N THR A 1119 9.63 -8.32 -36.06
CA THR A 1119 9.98 -9.15 -37.22
C THR A 1119 11.40 -8.85 -37.70
N PHE A 1120 12.20 -9.89 -37.88
CA PHE A 1120 13.58 -9.80 -38.38
C PHE A 1120 13.86 -10.99 -39.31
N GLN A 1121 14.29 -10.72 -40.55
CA GLN A 1121 14.65 -11.75 -41.56
C GLN A 1121 13.60 -12.88 -41.72
N GLY A 1122 12.32 -12.53 -41.69
CA GLY A 1122 11.19 -13.47 -41.81
C GLY A 1122 10.76 -14.14 -40.49
N LEU A 1123 11.52 -14.01 -39.40
CA LEU A 1123 11.11 -14.46 -38.07
C LEU A 1123 10.33 -13.36 -37.36
N THR A 1124 9.08 -13.63 -36.97
CA THR A 1124 8.29 -12.77 -36.09
C THR A 1124 8.24 -13.37 -34.70
N VAL A 1125 8.68 -12.59 -33.71
CA VAL A 1125 8.78 -12.96 -32.30
C VAL A 1125 7.79 -12.13 -31.48
N ALA A 1126 7.07 -12.80 -30.58
CA ALA A 1126 6.19 -12.18 -29.59
C ALA A 1126 6.70 -12.46 -28.17
N ARG A 1127 6.06 -11.87 -27.16
CA ARG A 1127 6.30 -12.26 -25.76
C ARG A 1127 5.70 -13.64 -25.47
N PHE A 1128 6.41 -14.48 -24.71
CA PHE A 1128 5.92 -15.79 -24.31
C PHE A 1128 4.68 -15.63 -23.42
N PHE A 1129 3.52 -16.04 -23.92
CA PHE A 1129 2.25 -15.84 -23.21
C PHE A 1129 2.06 -16.86 -22.07
N PRO A 1130 1.62 -16.46 -20.86
CA PRO A 1130 1.61 -17.33 -19.68
C PRO A 1130 0.95 -18.71 -19.84
N GLN A 1131 -0.14 -18.84 -20.59
CA GLN A 1131 -0.81 -20.14 -20.82
C GLN A 1131 0.06 -21.18 -21.56
N LEU A 1132 1.18 -20.79 -22.18
CA LEU A 1132 2.15 -21.72 -22.77
C LEU A 1132 2.94 -22.52 -21.72
N GLU A 1133 2.96 -22.08 -20.44
CA GLU A 1133 3.48 -22.84 -19.29
C GLU A 1133 2.83 -24.22 -19.11
N ALA A 1134 1.61 -24.41 -19.63
CA ALA A 1134 0.94 -25.70 -19.65
C ALA A 1134 1.62 -26.74 -20.57
N ARG A 1135 2.58 -26.33 -21.41
CA ARG A 1135 3.27 -27.18 -22.41
C ARG A 1135 4.80 -27.08 -22.35
N VAL A 1136 5.34 -25.87 -22.23
CA VAL A 1136 6.78 -25.62 -22.31
C VAL A 1136 7.26 -25.06 -20.98
N ARG A 1137 8.08 -25.83 -20.25
CA ARG A 1137 8.90 -25.29 -19.16
C ARG A 1137 10.12 -24.63 -19.79
N THR A 1138 10.26 -23.31 -19.64
CA THR A 1138 11.45 -22.59 -20.12
C THR A 1138 11.79 -21.41 -19.21
N SER A 1139 13.00 -20.87 -19.33
CA SER A 1139 13.39 -19.56 -18.75
C SER A 1139 13.29 -18.42 -19.77
N GLY A 1140 13.04 -18.73 -21.06
CA GLY A 1140 12.92 -17.73 -22.10
C GLY A 1140 11.61 -16.93 -22.05
N GLU A 1141 11.71 -15.65 -22.35
CA GLU A 1141 10.61 -14.68 -22.27
C GLU A 1141 9.95 -14.38 -23.63
N LEU A 1142 10.50 -14.94 -24.71
CA LEU A 1142 10.13 -14.64 -26.09
C LEU A 1142 9.90 -15.91 -26.90
N VAL A 1143 8.90 -15.90 -27.76
CA VAL A 1143 8.51 -17.04 -28.59
C VAL A 1143 8.35 -16.64 -30.06
N VAL A 1144 8.85 -17.48 -30.97
CA VAL A 1144 8.61 -17.33 -32.41
C VAL A 1144 7.13 -17.64 -32.67
N VAL A 1145 6.40 -16.67 -33.21
CA VAL A 1145 4.97 -16.82 -33.56
C VAL A 1145 4.77 -17.05 -35.06
N ALA A 1146 5.68 -16.56 -35.91
CA ALA A 1146 5.72 -16.90 -37.32
C ALA A 1146 7.17 -16.99 -37.82
N ALA A 1147 7.41 -17.85 -38.80
CA ALA A 1147 8.69 -18.02 -39.48
C ALA A 1147 8.44 -18.17 -40.99
N GLU A 1148 8.60 -17.08 -41.74
CA GLU A 1148 8.57 -17.11 -43.20
C GLU A 1148 9.87 -17.70 -43.74
N ARG A 1149 9.78 -18.45 -44.85
CA ARG A 1149 10.98 -18.98 -45.52
C ARG A 1149 11.77 -17.83 -46.17
N PRO A 1150 13.04 -17.60 -45.83
CA PRO A 1150 13.85 -16.56 -46.47
C PRO A 1150 13.98 -16.87 -47.96
N GLN A 1151 13.78 -15.86 -48.82
CA GLN A 1151 13.63 -16.09 -50.26
C GLN A 1151 14.89 -16.66 -50.95
N ARG A 1152 16.07 -16.58 -50.32
CA ARG A 1152 17.30 -17.25 -50.76
C ARG A 1152 18.22 -17.65 -49.60
N GLY A 1153 18.47 -18.96 -49.48
CA GLY A 1153 19.59 -19.52 -48.71
C GLY A 1153 19.24 -19.87 -47.25
N ALA A 1154 19.59 -21.11 -46.88
CA ALA A 1154 19.44 -21.74 -45.56
C ALA A 1154 18.02 -21.67 -44.94
N ASP A 1155 17.34 -22.82 -44.90
CA ASP A 1155 16.24 -23.02 -43.94
C ASP A 1155 16.86 -23.01 -42.53
N PRO A 1156 16.51 -22.06 -41.64
CA PRO A 1156 17.13 -21.98 -40.31
C PRO A 1156 16.67 -23.12 -39.38
N GLY A 1157 15.67 -23.91 -39.79
CA GLY A 1157 15.04 -24.94 -38.97
C GLY A 1157 14.24 -24.41 -37.79
N VAL A 1158 14.06 -23.09 -37.68
CA VAL A 1158 13.28 -22.39 -36.64
C VAL A 1158 11.81 -22.48 -36.99
N VAL A 1159 10.98 -22.83 -36.01
CA VAL A 1159 9.52 -22.99 -36.19
C VAL A 1159 8.73 -22.16 -35.18
N ALA A 1160 7.46 -21.89 -35.49
CA ALA A 1160 6.55 -21.28 -34.53
C ALA A 1160 6.43 -22.17 -33.27
N GLY A 1161 6.60 -21.56 -32.09
CA GLY A 1161 6.74 -22.24 -30.81
C GLY A 1161 8.19 -22.43 -30.31
N ASP A 1162 9.21 -22.16 -31.12
CA ASP A 1162 10.60 -22.08 -30.63
C ASP A 1162 10.77 -20.85 -29.72
N ILE A 1163 11.48 -21.03 -28.60
CA ILE A 1163 11.73 -19.97 -27.61
C ILE A 1163 13.05 -19.28 -27.93
N VAL A 1164 13.09 -17.94 -27.92
CA VAL A 1164 14.31 -17.17 -28.19
C VAL A 1164 15.00 -16.79 -26.87
N LEU A 1165 16.26 -17.21 -26.70
CA LEU A 1165 17.04 -16.99 -25.47
C LEU A 1165 18.05 -15.85 -25.61
N SER A 1166 18.81 -15.81 -26.72
CA SER A 1166 19.83 -14.78 -26.93
C SER A 1166 20.15 -14.51 -28.41
N VAL A 1167 20.69 -13.31 -28.69
CA VAL A 1167 21.20 -12.87 -30.00
C VAL A 1167 22.70 -12.60 -29.86
N ASN A 1168 23.56 -13.29 -30.62
CA ASN A 1168 25.01 -13.28 -30.46
C ASN A 1168 25.40 -13.36 -28.96
N GLU A 1169 24.87 -14.39 -28.27
CA GLU A 1169 25.05 -14.68 -26.84
C GLU A 1169 24.47 -13.65 -25.85
N ARG A 1170 23.94 -12.50 -26.31
CA ARG A 1170 23.29 -11.49 -25.45
C ARG A 1170 21.85 -11.88 -25.14
N PRO A 1171 21.46 -12.11 -23.87
CA PRO A 1171 20.10 -12.52 -23.51
C PRO A 1171 19.03 -11.53 -23.98
N VAL A 1172 17.91 -12.04 -24.48
CA VAL A 1172 16.76 -11.23 -24.92
C VAL A 1172 15.52 -11.56 -24.11
N HIS A 1173 14.90 -10.54 -23.51
CA HIS A 1173 13.78 -10.69 -22.58
C HIS A 1173 12.60 -9.74 -22.85
N SER A 1174 12.69 -8.91 -23.89
CA SER A 1174 11.56 -8.16 -24.44
C SER A 1174 11.64 -8.12 -25.97
N VAL A 1175 10.48 -7.94 -26.60
CA VAL A 1175 10.31 -7.88 -28.05
C VAL A 1175 11.17 -6.75 -28.66
N GLU A 1176 11.21 -5.60 -27.97
CA GLU A 1176 12.04 -4.44 -28.31
C GLU A 1176 13.54 -4.74 -28.23
N ILE A 1177 13.98 -5.44 -27.17
CA ILE A 1177 15.38 -5.83 -26.96
C ILE A 1177 15.81 -6.85 -28.02
N PHE A 1178 14.96 -7.80 -28.39
CA PHE A 1178 15.22 -8.72 -29.51
C PHE A 1178 15.36 -7.96 -30.84
N GLY A 1179 14.37 -7.13 -31.20
CA GLY A 1179 14.38 -6.37 -32.45
C GLY A 1179 15.62 -5.47 -32.56
N LYS A 1180 15.96 -4.77 -31.48
CA LYS A 1180 17.20 -3.97 -31.39
C LYS A 1180 18.43 -4.85 -31.52
N ALA A 1181 18.59 -5.90 -30.72
CA ALA A 1181 19.79 -6.74 -30.71
C ALA A 1181 20.04 -7.45 -32.05
N ALA A 1182 18.99 -7.93 -32.72
CA ALA A 1182 19.07 -8.54 -34.05
C ALA A 1182 19.53 -7.54 -35.11
N ALA A 1183 18.94 -6.33 -35.16
CA ALA A 1183 19.38 -5.27 -36.05
C ALA A 1183 20.84 -4.85 -35.78
N ASP A 1184 21.20 -4.68 -34.50
CA ASP A 1184 22.55 -4.30 -34.05
C ASP A 1184 23.62 -5.34 -34.43
N ALA A 1185 23.29 -6.64 -34.30
CA ALA A 1185 24.17 -7.74 -34.65
C ALA A 1185 24.30 -7.89 -36.18
N TRP A 1186 23.19 -7.77 -36.92
CA TRP A 1186 23.17 -7.82 -38.38
C TRP A 1186 23.92 -6.64 -39.02
N ALA A 1187 23.79 -5.44 -38.47
CA ALA A 1187 24.53 -4.27 -38.91
C ALA A 1187 26.05 -4.47 -38.74
N ARG A 1188 26.49 -5.01 -37.60
CA ARG A 1188 27.91 -5.26 -37.29
C ARG A 1188 28.51 -6.50 -37.97
N ALA A 1189 27.69 -7.43 -38.47
CA ALA A 1189 28.19 -8.57 -39.25
C ALA A 1189 28.79 -8.09 -40.60
N PRO A 1190 30.01 -8.51 -40.98
CA PRO A 1190 30.58 -8.22 -42.31
C PRO A 1190 29.83 -8.98 -43.41
N ALA A 1191 30.08 -8.64 -44.67
CA ALA A 1191 29.54 -9.39 -45.82
C ALA A 1191 30.07 -10.84 -45.80
N GLY A 1192 29.18 -11.83 -45.83
CA GLY A 1192 29.51 -13.24 -45.60
C GLY A 1192 29.64 -13.65 -44.12
N GLY A 1193 29.49 -12.73 -43.17
CA GLY A 1193 29.48 -13.02 -41.74
C GLY A 1193 28.14 -13.59 -41.24
N THR A 1194 28.13 -14.13 -40.03
CA THR A 1194 26.95 -14.74 -39.40
C THR A 1194 26.47 -14.00 -38.15
N MET A 1195 25.15 -14.05 -37.91
CA MET A 1195 24.51 -13.74 -36.64
C MET A 1195 23.98 -15.05 -36.03
N THR A 1196 24.13 -15.28 -34.74
CA THR A 1196 23.59 -16.46 -34.05
C THR A 1196 22.38 -16.10 -33.19
N LEU A 1197 21.35 -16.95 -33.23
CA LEU A 1197 20.29 -17.00 -32.22
C LEU A 1197 20.47 -18.26 -31.39
N GLN A 1198 20.50 -18.15 -30.06
CA GLN A 1198 20.28 -19.31 -29.20
C GLN A 1198 18.78 -19.45 -29.00
N ILE A 1199 18.24 -20.60 -29.37
CA ILE A 1199 16.83 -20.94 -29.20
C ILE A 1199 16.67 -22.23 -28.41
N GLU A 1200 15.50 -22.39 -27.78
CA GLU A 1200 15.07 -23.61 -27.11
C GLU A 1200 13.89 -24.19 -27.89
N SER A 1201 14.07 -25.38 -28.46
CA SER A 1201 13.07 -26.08 -29.27
C SER A 1201 12.71 -27.38 -28.58
N ARG A 1202 11.44 -27.52 -28.16
CA ARG A 1202 10.95 -28.72 -27.43
C ARG A 1202 11.75 -29.08 -26.16
N GLY A 1203 12.42 -28.10 -25.54
CA GLY A 1203 13.28 -28.27 -24.37
C GLY A 1203 14.77 -28.47 -24.69
N GLU A 1204 15.16 -28.66 -25.95
CA GLU A 1204 16.56 -28.72 -26.37
C GLU A 1204 17.08 -27.36 -26.84
N ARG A 1205 18.23 -26.94 -26.32
CA ARG A 1205 18.88 -25.68 -26.72
C ARG A 1205 19.77 -25.88 -27.94
N ARG A 1206 19.58 -25.06 -28.97
CA ARG A 1206 20.35 -25.09 -30.22
C ARG A 1206 20.67 -23.67 -30.70
N SER A 1207 21.84 -23.53 -31.32
CA SER A 1207 22.27 -22.29 -31.97
C SER A 1207 21.92 -22.32 -33.45
N VAL A 1208 21.27 -21.26 -33.94
CA VAL A 1208 20.87 -21.10 -35.34
C VAL A 1208 21.62 -19.90 -35.94
N SER A 1209 22.27 -20.12 -37.09
CA SER A 1209 23.12 -19.11 -37.73
C SER A 1209 22.46 -18.51 -38.98
N PHE A 1210 22.36 -17.18 -39.01
CA PHE A 1210 21.86 -16.40 -40.14
C PHE A 1210 23.06 -15.81 -40.89
N ALA A 1211 23.27 -16.21 -42.14
CA ALA A 1211 24.40 -15.75 -42.96
C ALA A 1211 24.02 -14.49 -43.76
N LYS A 1212 24.79 -13.42 -43.60
CA LYS A 1212 24.61 -12.16 -44.33
C LYS A 1212 25.20 -12.31 -45.74
N SER A 1213 24.36 -12.23 -46.77
CA SER A 1213 24.78 -12.49 -48.15
C SER A 1213 25.91 -11.54 -48.60
N GLN A 1214 26.76 -11.97 -49.53
CA GLN A 1214 27.87 -11.17 -50.05
C GLN A 1214 27.46 -10.06 -51.05
N ALA A 1215 26.16 -9.85 -51.28
CA ALA A 1215 25.66 -9.13 -52.47
C ALA A 1215 24.83 -7.86 -52.18
N GLU A 1216 25.07 -7.17 -51.05
CA GLU A 1216 24.46 -5.87 -50.74
C GLU A 1216 25.52 -4.80 -50.43
N GLY A 1217 26.10 -4.24 -51.50
CA GLY A 1217 26.58 -2.85 -51.47
C GLY A 1217 25.39 -1.89 -51.63
N PRO A 1218 25.53 -0.61 -51.26
CA PRO A 1218 24.42 0.34 -51.24
C PRO A 1218 23.82 0.59 -52.64
N ARG A 1219 22.51 0.78 -52.67
CA ARG A 1219 21.70 1.37 -53.75
C ARG A 1219 20.85 2.49 -53.18
#